data_AF-A0A2N3FJW0-F1
#
_entry.id   AF-A0A2N3FJW0-F1
#
_cell.length_a   1.000
_cell.length_b   1.000
_cell.length_c   1.000
_cell.angle_alpha   90.00
_cell.angle_beta   90.00
_cell.angle_gamma   90.00
#
_symmetry.space_group_name_H-M   'P 1'
#
loop_
_entity.id
_entity.type
_entity.pdbx_description
1 polymer ?
#
loop_
_entity_poly.entity_id
_entity_poly.type
_entity_poly.pdbx_seq_one_letter_code
_entity_poly.pdbx_strand_id
1 'polypeptide(L)'
;MNNRWIASVATFTLVIALGFPSSAAAFMAEFFDADASGNAVYEDMVIRPEAVYDAATGKTLVAYQGWGMNPFIAAYDDVSKTWEGPYQLGVNPLDDDAHGGPSIIIDGGGYIHAFYGSHGASLLHARSISPHDISAWENLGAVLVETQSVDSTVTTVERAPATYPQPVLQADGTIRLFYRGFASGDTYGQWYSAVATDGLGVWTQRESVLMGKRNVEGWYVNFCPTSDGDVLTTFLFRDLAASGSDYFIRRNVYFMRRDGETGLWQNALGEPVPDDRSKASLDATCLVYDSGTQYVNQVVVRDSEDGPCILFVSGSETPRPSYDWKFIRWSSEDGTWTAPTTIVHTDHLFDAGTFQVLPDGEIEAFLTVGGTPDENSSLAEAFLAARGGDIVRFTSKDGGASFRQQQTLKASPGAWARYNDPQIVDSYEGGPRVFFSEWNNDFANYVHKVFLWGDDGFAGREFTPESERLAGINRVGTAVEVSKETFSSGASTVVIASKANFPDALCGAPLAHSLKAPIILTDPRSLEASAAEEITRLGATKAVLLGSESALSAAVASQVSAILGKPRTVKRLGGTNRYETAVLIQREMAAVRGVPARVVVASGVDFPDALAISPLAAKKNMPILLTHPTVLTPVTADAIAASGATSAIIVGSDAAVSVSVAISVSALTPWVSRLGGDDRWQTARIIGEYAQTQGMSLERFVVCTGENFPDALAGGVLAARVNGLLLLTEADALPSATSSLLNPMPDTIRWYILGADSAVSANVANDIASRLFER
;
A
#
# COMPACT_ATOMS: atom_id res chain seq x y z
N MET A 1 22.59 -25.56 -45.59
CA MET A 1 21.32 -26.31 -45.51
C MET A 1 21.16 -26.79 -44.08
N ASN A 2 19.92 -26.71 -43.57
CA ASN A 2 19.43 -27.12 -42.24
C ASN A 2 19.48 -26.06 -41.13
N ASN A 3 18.57 -25.09 -41.27
CA ASN A 3 17.91 -24.38 -40.17
C ASN A 3 17.11 -25.37 -39.31
N ARG A 4 17.21 -25.27 -37.98
CA ARG A 4 16.21 -25.77 -37.04
C ARG A 4 15.93 -24.69 -35.99
N TRP A 5 14.95 -23.85 -36.31
CA TRP A 5 14.23 -23.05 -35.33
C TRP A 5 13.27 -23.96 -34.58
N ILE A 6 13.44 -24.07 -33.27
CA ILE A 6 12.45 -24.64 -32.37
C ILE A 6 11.47 -23.50 -32.06
N ALA A 7 10.26 -23.60 -32.60
CA ALA A 7 9.18 -22.70 -32.28
C ALA A 7 8.68 -23.02 -30.87
N SER A 8 8.93 -22.13 -29.92
CA SER A 8 8.21 -22.10 -28.65
C SER A 8 6.78 -21.67 -28.92
N VAL A 9 5.85 -22.61 -28.85
CA VAL A 9 4.41 -22.32 -28.88
C VAL A 9 4.06 -21.70 -27.54
N ALA A 10 3.95 -20.39 -27.48
CA ALA A 10 3.28 -19.69 -26.40
C ALA A 10 1.79 -20.01 -26.50
N THR A 11 1.30 -20.90 -25.64
CA THR A 11 -0.13 -21.06 -25.42
C THR A 11 -0.64 -19.79 -24.76
N PHE A 12 -1.20 -18.87 -25.55
CA PHE A 12 -2.10 -17.84 -25.05
C PHE A 12 -3.33 -18.56 -24.51
N THR A 13 -3.47 -18.60 -23.19
CA THR A 13 -4.74 -18.94 -22.56
C THR A 13 -5.70 -17.80 -22.85
N LEU A 14 -6.54 -17.98 -23.85
CA LEU A 14 -7.66 -17.10 -24.16
C LEU A 14 -8.62 -17.16 -22.96
N VAL A 15 -8.64 -16.11 -22.14
CA VAL A 15 -9.73 -15.86 -21.19
C VAL A 15 -10.96 -15.58 -22.04
N ILE A 16 -11.79 -16.59 -22.26
CA ILE A 16 -13.10 -16.39 -22.87
C ILE A 16 -13.96 -15.77 -21.77
N ALA A 17 -14.09 -14.45 -21.79
CA ALA A 17 -15.20 -13.76 -21.15
C ALA A 17 -16.49 -14.20 -21.84
N LEU A 18 -17.11 -15.28 -21.33
CA LEU A 18 -18.46 -15.65 -21.73
C LEU A 18 -19.41 -14.59 -21.15
N GLY A 19 -20.18 -13.95 -22.03
CA GLY A 19 -21.04 -12.83 -21.69
C GLY A 19 -22.11 -13.17 -20.66
N PHE A 20 -22.26 -12.29 -19.67
CA PHE A 20 -23.39 -12.23 -18.75
C PHE A 20 -24.41 -11.17 -19.22
N PRO A 21 -25.74 -11.40 -19.05
CA PRO A 21 -26.75 -10.40 -19.36
C PRO A 21 -27.10 -9.57 -18.11
N SER A 22 -26.77 -8.29 -18.17
CA SER A 22 -27.40 -7.09 -17.60
C SER A 22 -26.28 -6.15 -17.15
N SER A 23 -26.18 -5.00 -17.81
CA SER A 23 -25.18 -3.98 -17.47
C SER A 23 -25.42 -3.57 -16.03
N ALA A 24 -24.53 -3.96 -15.12
CA ALA A 24 -24.49 -3.38 -13.79
C ALA A 24 -24.55 -1.86 -13.98
N ALA A 25 -25.54 -1.20 -13.35
CA ALA A 25 -25.67 0.24 -13.50
C ALA A 25 -24.40 0.85 -12.94
N ALA A 26 -23.64 1.50 -13.81
CA ALA A 26 -22.42 2.14 -13.39
C ALA A 26 -22.75 3.28 -12.41
N PHE A 27 -21.83 3.54 -11.50
CA PHE A 27 -21.97 4.57 -10.47
C PHE A 27 -20.81 5.55 -10.55
N MET A 28 -21.07 6.81 -10.20
CA MET A 28 -20.03 7.81 -10.08
C MET A 28 -19.33 7.66 -8.73
N ALA A 29 -18.10 7.19 -8.73
CA ALA A 29 -17.26 7.11 -7.54
C ALA A 29 -16.59 8.45 -7.24
N GLU A 30 -16.21 8.72 -5.99
CA GLU A 30 -15.37 9.87 -5.63
C GLU A 30 -13.89 9.66 -5.97
N PHE A 31 -13.47 8.41 -6.14
CA PHE A 31 -12.14 8.02 -6.58
C PHE A 31 -12.12 7.78 -8.09
N PHE A 32 -10.93 7.83 -8.69
CA PHE A 32 -10.77 7.53 -10.12
C PHE A 32 -10.11 6.18 -10.39
N ASP A 33 -9.40 5.64 -9.40
CA ASP A 33 -8.81 4.31 -9.39
C ASP A 33 -9.06 3.66 -8.01
N ALA A 34 -9.27 2.35 -8.01
CA ALA A 34 -9.54 1.57 -6.81
C ALA A 34 -8.59 0.37 -6.64
N ASP A 35 -7.73 0.09 -7.61
CA ASP A 35 -6.83 -1.07 -7.67
C ASP A 35 -5.36 -0.65 -7.46
N ALA A 36 -5.12 0.50 -6.82
CA ALA A 36 -3.78 0.95 -6.47
C ALA A 36 -3.18 0.16 -5.30
N SER A 37 -1.84 0.06 -5.22
CA SER A 37 -1.14 -0.85 -4.30
C SER A 37 -0.08 -0.15 -3.45
N GLY A 38 0.15 -0.65 -2.23
CA GLY A 38 1.12 -0.08 -1.29
C GLY A 38 0.78 1.37 -0.91
N ASN A 39 1.78 2.25 -0.80
CA ASN A 39 1.51 3.69 -0.71
C ASN A 39 1.33 4.19 -2.15
N ALA A 40 0.09 4.12 -2.64
CA ALA A 40 -0.23 4.46 -4.03
C ALA A 40 0.26 5.86 -4.40
N VAL A 41 0.05 6.81 -3.50
CA VAL A 41 0.59 8.16 -3.54
C VAL A 41 1.64 8.26 -2.44
N TYR A 42 2.77 8.89 -2.75
CA TYR A 42 3.82 9.10 -1.77
C TYR A 42 3.76 10.53 -1.19
N GLU A 43 4.58 10.81 -0.18
CA GLU A 43 4.58 12.11 0.47
C GLU A 43 5.21 13.17 -0.44
N ASP A 44 4.55 14.33 -0.60
CA ASP A 44 5.03 15.47 -1.41
C ASP A 44 6.45 15.90 -1.03
N MET A 45 6.87 15.65 0.22
CA MET A 45 8.23 15.91 0.68
C MET A 45 9.29 15.24 -0.22
N VAL A 46 9.08 14.01 -0.71
CA VAL A 46 10.19 13.20 -1.25
C VAL A 46 9.99 12.58 -2.65
N ILE A 47 8.79 12.16 -3.04
CA ILE A 47 8.53 11.74 -4.44
C ILE A 47 7.54 12.73 -5.02
N ARG A 48 8.00 13.57 -5.95
CA ARG A 48 7.19 14.59 -6.60
C ARG A 48 7.86 15.04 -7.90
N PRO A 49 7.14 15.60 -8.87
CA PRO A 49 5.68 15.64 -8.93
C PRO A 49 5.13 14.24 -9.22
N GLU A 50 4.08 13.83 -8.54
CA GLU A 50 3.27 12.66 -8.94
C GLU A 50 2.05 13.09 -9.79
N ALA A 51 1.70 14.38 -9.78
CA ALA A 51 0.70 14.94 -10.69
C ALA A 51 1.16 16.27 -11.30
N VAL A 52 0.81 16.48 -12.56
CA VAL A 52 1.13 17.69 -13.34
C VAL A 52 -0.08 18.11 -14.18
N TYR A 53 -0.32 19.40 -14.29
CA TYR A 53 -1.27 19.95 -15.25
C TYR A 53 -0.60 20.14 -16.62
N ASP A 54 -1.12 19.48 -17.64
CA ASP A 54 -0.68 19.63 -19.01
C ASP A 54 -1.47 20.73 -19.71
N ALA A 55 -0.95 21.96 -19.67
CA ALA A 55 -1.59 23.13 -20.27
C ALA A 55 -1.82 22.99 -21.79
N ALA A 56 -1.04 22.16 -22.49
CA ALA A 56 -1.22 21.96 -23.93
C ALA A 56 -2.49 21.16 -24.26
N THR A 57 -2.91 20.27 -23.35
CA THR A 57 -4.11 19.44 -23.52
C THR A 57 -5.27 19.83 -22.61
N GLY A 58 -5.02 20.65 -21.59
CA GLY A 58 -6.00 20.99 -20.56
C GLY A 58 -6.30 19.84 -19.59
N LYS A 59 -5.38 18.87 -19.49
CA LYS A 59 -5.56 17.66 -18.68
C LYS A 59 -4.67 17.68 -17.45
N THR A 60 -5.20 17.19 -16.33
CA THR A 60 -4.40 16.85 -15.15
C THR A 60 -3.92 15.41 -15.27
N LEU A 61 -2.61 15.20 -15.35
CA LEU A 61 -1.98 13.88 -15.37
C LEU A 61 -1.64 13.48 -13.93
N VAL A 62 -2.01 12.26 -13.53
CA VAL A 62 -1.73 11.70 -12.20
C VAL A 62 -1.04 10.37 -12.37
N ALA A 63 0.19 10.27 -11.86
CA ALA A 63 0.94 9.03 -11.74
C ALA A 63 0.94 8.54 -10.29
N TYR A 64 0.87 7.22 -10.14
CA TYR A 64 0.74 6.57 -8.84
C TYR A 64 1.22 5.12 -8.95
N GLN A 65 1.40 4.48 -7.80
CA GLN A 65 1.72 3.07 -7.74
C GLN A 65 0.43 2.23 -7.79
N GLY A 66 0.17 1.64 -8.95
CA GLY A 66 -0.99 0.81 -9.23
C GLY A 66 -0.78 -0.67 -8.92
N TRP A 67 -1.57 -1.51 -9.58
CA TRP A 67 -1.56 -2.96 -9.42
C TRP A 67 -0.16 -3.59 -9.50
N GLY A 68 0.13 -4.49 -8.56
CA GLY A 68 1.43 -5.19 -8.47
C GLY A 68 2.60 -4.25 -8.17
N MET A 69 2.31 -3.11 -7.54
CA MET A 69 3.26 -2.03 -7.24
C MET A 69 3.90 -1.39 -8.48
N ASN A 70 3.34 -1.60 -9.66
CA ASN A 70 3.85 -0.98 -10.88
C ASN A 70 3.44 0.50 -10.96
N PRO A 71 4.23 1.36 -11.61
CA PRO A 71 3.82 2.73 -11.89
C PRO A 71 2.71 2.77 -12.94
N PHE A 72 1.63 3.50 -12.66
CA PHE A 72 0.52 3.78 -13.58
C PHE A 72 0.35 5.29 -13.75
N ILE A 73 -0.32 5.68 -14.84
CA ILE A 73 -0.72 7.07 -15.10
C ILE A 73 -2.16 7.12 -15.61
N ALA A 74 -2.90 8.13 -15.18
CA ALA A 74 -4.23 8.49 -15.70
C ALA A 74 -4.28 9.99 -16.01
N ALA A 75 -5.19 10.41 -16.87
CA ALA A 75 -5.40 11.81 -17.19
C ALA A 75 -6.87 12.20 -17.02
N TYR A 76 -7.11 13.33 -16.35
CA TYR A 76 -8.42 13.93 -16.21
C TYR A 76 -8.52 15.18 -17.09
N ASP A 77 -9.47 15.18 -18.02
CA ASP A 77 -9.76 16.33 -18.86
C ASP A 77 -10.73 17.26 -18.11
N ASP A 78 -10.28 18.47 -17.77
CA ASP A 78 -11.08 19.41 -16.99
C ASP A 78 -12.26 19.99 -17.77
N VAL A 79 -12.23 19.96 -19.11
CA VAL A 79 -13.30 20.48 -19.96
C VAL A 79 -14.39 19.42 -20.14
N SER A 80 -14.03 18.20 -20.52
CA SER A 80 -15.00 17.12 -20.73
C SER A 80 -15.41 16.43 -19.43
N LYS A 81 -14.64 16.61 -18.35
CA LYS A 81 -14.81 15.95 -17.04
C LYS A 81 -14.74 14.43 -17.17
N THR A 82 -13.83 13.92 -18.01
CA THR A 82 -13.64 12.49 -18.28
C THR A 82 -12.23 12.02 -18.00
N TRP A 83 -12.09 10.74 -17.67
CA TRP A 83 -10.82 10.07 -17.44
C TRP A 83 -10.31 9.31 -18.66
N GLU A 84 -9.01 9.40 -18.89
CA GLU A 84 -8.22 8.56 -19.80
C GLU A 84 -7.29 7.64 -18.97
N GLY A 85 -7.12 6.39 -19.41
CA GLY A 85 -6.32 5.38 -18.69
C GLY A 85 -7.11 4.64 -17.59
N PRO A 86 -6.43 4.04 -16.60
CA PRO A 86 -5.00 4.16 -16.37
C PRO A 86 -4.16 3.28 -17.29
N TYR A 87 -2.91 3.69 -17.55
CA TYR A 87 -1.93 2.94 -18.33
C TYR A 87 -0.70 2.63 -17.48
N GLN A 88 -0.21 1.39 -17.56
CA GLN A 88 1.02 0.99 -16.86
C GLN A 88 2.24 1.61 -17.55
N LEU A 89 3.04 2.38 -16.80
CA LEU A 89 4.23 3.09 -17.25
C LEU A 89 5.45 2.15 -17.44
N GLY A 90 5.50 1.08 -16.65
CA GLY A 90 6.60 0.13 -16.63
C GLY A 90 6.48 -0.92 -15.53
N VAL A 91 7.52 -1.73 -15.34
CA VAL A 91 7.54 -2.79 -14.32
C VAL A 91 8.43 -2.36 -13.15
N ASN A 92 7.85 -2.29 -11.94
CA ASN A 92 8.59 -1.99 -10.72
C ASN A 92 9.38 -3.24 -10.27
N PRO A 93 10.70 -3.18 -10.08
CA PRO A 93 11.49 -4.31 -9.60
C PRO A 93 11.40 -4.54 -8.09
N LEU A 94 10.74 -3.64 -7.34
CA LEU A 94 10.55 -3.76 -5.90
C LEU A 94 9.26 -4.51 -5.57
N ASP A 95 9.27 -5.22 -4.44
CA ASP A 95 8.13 -5.98 -3.89
C ASP A 95 7.88 -5.50 -2.45
N ASP A 96 6.63 -5.24 -2.09
CA ASP A 96 6.19 -4.64 -0.81
C ASP A 96 6.96 -3.36 -0.38
N ASP A 97 7.51 -2.59 -1.32
CA ASP A 97 8.27 -1.37 -1.05
C ASP A 97 7.79 -0.14 -1.84
N ALA A 98 7.10 0.78 -1.15
CA ALA A 98 6.51 1.97 -1.74
C ALA A 98 7.52 3.03 -2.24
N HIS A 99 8.83 2.87 -1.95
CA HIS A 99 9.85 3.77 -2.49
C HIS A 99 10.00 3.66 -4.01
N GLY A 100 9.38 2.66 -4.62
CA GLY A 100 9.31 2.46 -6.06
C GLY A 100 8.27 3.33 -6.78
N GLY A 101 7.50 4.16 -6.07
CA GLY A 101 6.52 5.08 -6.66
C GLY A 101 7.09 5.99 -7.76
N PRO A 102 6.27 6.40 -8.74
CA PRO A 102 6.73 7.22 -9.86
C PRO A 102 6.83 8.70 -9.48
N SER A 103 7.74 9.45 -10.10
CA SER A 103 7.57 10.88 -10.31
C SER A 103 7.62 11.20 -11.80
N ILE A 104 6.85 12.21 -12.22
CA ILE A 104 6.64 12.55 -13.62
C ILE A 104 7.01 14.00 -13.94
N ILE A 105 7.36 14.24 -15.20
CA ILE A 105 7.54 15.58 -15.75
C ILE A 105 7.27 15.62 -17.24
N ILE A 106 6.79 16.76 -17.75
CA ILE A 106 6.62 17.02 -19.18
C ILE A 106 7.82 17.84 -19.65
N ASP A 107 8.53 17.37 -20.67
CA ASP A 107 9.67 18.08 -21.25
C ASP A 107 9.23 19.21 -22.22
N GLY A 108 10.19 20.02 -22.69
CA GLY A 108 9.90 21.11 -23.64
C GLY A 108 9.39 20.65 -25.01
N GLY A 109 9.49 19.36 -25.33
CA GLY A 109 8.92 18.74 -26.53
C GLY A 109 7.53 18.13 -26.31
N GLY A 110 7.01 18.18 -25.07
CA GLY A 110 5.73 17.60 -24.66
C GLY A 110 5.81 16.12 -24.28
N TYR A 111 6.99 15.49 -24.29
CA TYR A 111 7.12 14.11 -23.84
C TYR A 111 7.01 14.01 -22.32
N ILE A 112 6.33 12.97 -21.86
CA ILE A 112 6.11 12.73 -20.44
C ILE A 112 7.17 11.72 -19.99
N HIS A 113 7.96 12.07 -19.00
CA HIS A 113 8.97 11.20 -18.39
C HIS A 113 8.47 10.68 -17.05
N ALA A 114 8.78 9.44 -16.72
CA ALA A 114 8.49 8.82 -15.44
C ALA A 114 9.74 8.17 -14.83
N PHE A 115 10.05 8.50 -13.58
CA PHE A 115 11.18 7.95 -12.81
C PHE A 115 10.65 7.12 -11.64
N TYR A 116 11.05 5.86 -11.53
CA TYR A 116 10.42 4.93 -10.58
C TYR A 116 11.31 3.75 -10.19
N GLY A 117 10.80 2.92 -9.27
CA GLY A 117 11.26 1.55 -9.05
C GLY A 117 12.58 1.40 -8.29
N SER A 118 12.95 2.35 -7.43
CA SER A 118 14.26 2.32 -6.78
C SER A 118 14.27 2.74 -5.31
N HIS A 119 14.83 1.85 -4.47
CA HIS A 119 15.18 2.13 -3.08
C HIS A 119 16.68 1.91 -2.84
N GLY A 120 17.49 2.88 -3.26
CA GLY A 120 18.95 2.83 -3.16
C GLY A 120 19.58 1.90 -4.20
N ALA A 121 18.79 1.51 -5.19
CA ALA A 121 19.17 0.67 -6.32
C ALA A 121 19.14 1.51 -7.62
N SER A 122 19.07 0.85 -8.78
CA SER A 122 19.02 1.56 -10.06
C SER A 122 17.67 2.23 -10.28
N LEU A 123 17.67 3.56 -10.42
CA LEU A 123 16.47 4.31 -10.83
C LEU A 123 16.08 3.96 -12.27
N LEU A 124 14.82 3.58 -12.48
CA LEU A 124 14.29 3.31 -13.82
C LEU A 124 13.68 4.57 -14.42
N HIS A 125 13.69 4.61 -15.75
CA HIS A 125 13.19 5.73 -16.55
C HIS A 125 12.33 5.21 -17.70
N ALA A 126 11.11 5.73 -17.80
CA ALA A 126 10.24 5.54 -18.95
C ALA A 126 9.85 6.89 -19.55
N ARG A 127 9.46 6.88 -20.82
CA ARG A 127 8.98 8.08 -21.53
C ARG A 127 7.76 7.75 -22.39
N SER A 128 6.84 8.68 -22.55
CA SER A 128 5.78 8.55 -23.54
C SER A 128 6.36 8.40 -24.94
N ILE A 129 5.71 7.59 -25.80
CA ILE A 129 6.15 7.42 -27.19
C ILE A 129 5.79 8.65 -28.04
N SER A 130 4.72 9.36 -27.67
CA SER A 130 4.28 10.58 -28.34
C SER A 130 4.14 11.72 -27.32
N PRO A 131 4.37 12.98 -27.73
CA PRO A 131 4.11 14.14 -26.88
C PRO A 131 2.66 14.18 -26.40
N HIS A 132 2.46 14.49 -25.12
CA HIS A 132 1.16 14.65 -24.45
C HIS A 132 0.23 13.41 -24.50
N ASP A 133 0.76 12.24 -24.86
CA ASP A 133 0.02 10.99 -24.97
C ASP A 133 0.45 10.03 -23.87
N ILE A 134 -0.46 9.69 -22.96
CA ILE A 134 -0.21 8.79 -21.84
C ILE A 134 -0.42 7.31 -22.19
N SER A 135 -0.90 6.99 -23.38
CA SER A 135 -1.38 5.64 -23.73
C SER A 135 -0.28 4.65 -24.09
N ALA A 136 0.93 5.12 -24.41
CA ALA A 136 2.02 4.29 -24.89
C ALA A 136 3.39 4.78 -24.39
N TRP A 137 4.20 3.85 -23.88
CA TRP A 137 5.45 4.14 -23.18
C TRP A 137 6.61 3.31 -23.72
N GLU A 138 7.79 3.94 -23.79
CA GLU A 138 9.07 3.26 -24.01
C GLU A 138 9.85 3.15 -22.70
N ASN A 139 10.45 1.99 -22.47
CA ASN A 139 11.35 1.76 -21.34
C ASN A 139 12.77 2.17 -21.74
N LEU A 140 13.28 3.25 -21.13
CA LEU A 140 14.62 3.77 -21.38
C LEU A 140 15.69 3.08 -20.51
N GLY A 141 15.28 2.19 -19.60
CA GLY A 141 16.15 1.44 -18.72
C GLY A 141 16.53 2.22 -17.46
N ALA A 142 17.76 1.99 -16.98
CA ALA A 142 18.25 2.69 -15.80
C ALA A 142 18.75 4.10 -16.16
N VAL A 143 18.51 5.08 -15.30
CA VAL A 143 19.14 6.40 -15.40
C VAL A 143 20.65 6.23 -15.29
N LEU A 144 21.36 6.64 -16.33
CA LEU A 144 22.83 6.61 -16.39
C LEU A 144 23.38 8.00 -16.13
N VAL A 145 24.29 8.12 -15.18
CA VAL A 145 24.93 9.39 -14.79
C VAL A 145 26.43 9.30 -14.95
N GLU A 146 27.04 10.41 -15.35
CA GLU A 146 28.49 10.55 -15.28
C GLU A 146 28.96 10.72 -13.82
N THR A 147 30.03 10.01 -13.47
CA THR A 147 30.68 10.06 -12.16
C THR A 147 32.17 10.31 -12.34
N GLN A 148 32.78 11.00 -11.38
CA GLN A 148 34.22 11.22 -11.34
C GLN A 148 34.67 11.14 -9.88
N SER A 149 35.70 10.35 -9.59
CA SER A 149 36.28 10.32 -8.25
C SER A 149 37.18 11.53 -8.02
N VAL A 150 37.29 11.95 -6.76
CA VAL A 150 38.05 13.16 -6.36
C VAL A 150 39.53 13.09 -6.80
N ASP A 151 40.08 11.88 -6.91
CA ASP A 151 41.48 11.63 -7.26
C ASP A 151 41.70 11.25 -8.74
N SER A 152 40.65 11.33 -9.58
CA SER A 152 40.69 10.87 -10.98
C SER A 152 40.24 11.95 -11.95
N THR A 153 40.95 12.10 -13.05
CA THR A 153 40.48 12.87 -14.22
C THR A 153 39.60 12.05 -15.16
N VAL A 154 39.44 10.76 -14.89
CA VAL A 154 38.61 9.85 -15.70
C VAL A 154 37.17 9.91 -15.23
N THR A 155 36.27 10.26 -16.14
CA THR A 155 34.82 10.15 -15.98
C THR A 155 34.36 8.73 -16.30
N THR A 156 33.49 8.18 -15.46
CA THR A 156 32.82 6.89 -15.64
C THR A 156 31.31 7.08 -15.77
N VAL A 157 30.63 6.09 -16.34
CA VAL A 157 29.15 6.08 -16.43
C VAL A 157 28.62 4.99 -15.51
N GLU A 158 27.73 5.37 -14.61
CA GLU A 158 27.13 4.49 -13.62
C GLU A 158 25.61 4.58 -13.64
N ARG A 159 24.94 3.54 -13.13
CA ARG A 159 23.50 3.61 -12.87
C ARG A 159 23.28 4.45 -11.61
N ALA A 160 22.35 5.40 -11.64
CA ALA A 160 22.03 6.22 -10.48
C ALA A 160 21.50 5.35 -9.31
N PRO A 161 22.23 5.24 -8.18
CA PRO A 161 21.77 4.49 -7.01
C PRO A 161 20.83 5.38 -6.20
N ALA A 162 19.54 5.43 -6.54
CA ALA A 162 18.64 6.50 -6.14
C ALA A 162 17.47 6.05 -5.26
N THR A 163 16.92 6.99 -4.51
CA THR A 163 15.58 6.96 -3.91
C THR A 163 15.01 8.38 -4.03
N TYR A 164 13.69 8.51 -4.02
CA TYR A 164 13.02 9.81 -3.96
C TYR A 164 13.32 10.72 -5.16
N PRO A 165 13.02 10.27 -6.40
CA PRO A 165 13.27 11.07 -7.59
C PRO A 165 12.38 12.32 -7.62
N GLN A 166 12.98 13.49 -7.83
CA GLN A 166 12.31 14.77 -7.98
C GLN A 166 12.79 15.51 -9.23
N PRO A 167 12.15 15.28 -10.41
CA PRO A 167 12.48 16.00 -11.63
C PRO A 167 11.96 17.44 -11.61
N VAL A 168 12.72 18.35 -12.22
CA VAL A 168 12.39 19.76 -12.42
C VAL A 168 12.74 20.15 -13.85
N LEU A 169 11.82 20.83 -14.52
CA LEU A 169 12.06 21.41 -15.84
C LEU A 169 12.71 22.78 -15.66
N GLN A 170 13.89 22.97 -16.24
CA GLN A 170 14.62 24.24 -16.19
C GLN A 170 14.18 25.17 -17.32
N ALA A 171 14.41 26.47 -17.17
CA ALA A 171 14.03 27.49 -18.15
C ALA A 171 14.68 27.29 -19.54
N ASP A 172 15.82 26.61 -19.60
CA ASP A 172 16.51 26.25 -20.85
C ASP A 172 15.95 24.97 -21.53
N GLY A 173 14.89 24.39 -20.97
CA GLY A 173 14.22 23.18 -21.45
C GLY A 173 14.86 21.88 -21.00
N THR A 174 15.96 21.92 -20.23
CA THR A 174 16.60 20.72 -19.70
C THR A 174 15.87 20.18 -18.47
N ILE A 175 15.94 18.88 -18.25
CA ILE A 175 15.41 18.22 -17.05
C ILE A 175 16.54 18.09 -16.03
N ARG A 176 16.34 18.65 -14.83
CA ARG A 176 17.18 18.40 -13.66
C ARG A 176 16.49 17.38 -12.77
N LEU A 177 17.17 16.28 -12.48
CA LEU A 177 16.66 15.24 -11.58
C LEU A 177 17.40 15.29 -10.26
N PHE A 178 16.68 15.60 -9.19
CA PHE A 178 17.16 15.47 -7.82
C PHE A 178 16.83 14.09 -7.27
N TYR A 179 17.73 13.51 -6.47
CA TYR A 179 17.48 12.22 -5.84
C TYR A 179 18.39 12.01 -4.63
N ARG A 180 17.90 11.19 -3.68
CA ARG A 180 18.71 10.69 -2.57
C ARG A 180 19.60 9.55 -3.06
N GLY A 181 20.90 9.68 -2.91
CA GLY A 181 21.87 8.70 -3.39
C GLY A 181 22.59 7.91 -2.29
N PHE A 182 23.11 6.74 -2.69
CA PHE A 182 23.89 5.86 -1.85
C PHE A 182 25.21 5.51 -2.53
N ALA A 183 26.30 6.17 -2.14
CA ALA A 183 27.63 5.85 -2.63
C ALA A 183 28.34 4.82 -1.72
N SER A 184 29.29 4.09 -2.30
CA SER A 184 30.14 3.13 -1.58
C SER A 184 31.06 3.84 -0.58
N GLY A 185 31.35 3.19 0.55
CA GLY A 185 32.20 3.72 1.62
C GLY A 185 31.41 4.38 2.76
N ASP A 186 31.95 5.46 3.32
CA ASP A 186 31.44 6.10 4.54
C ASP A 186 30.28 7.09 4.31
N THR A 187 29.73 7.15 3.10
CA THR A 187 28.62 8.06 2.74
C THR A 187 27.25 7.37 2.85
N TYR A 188 26.23 8.07 3.32
CA TYR A 188 24.85 7.58 3.39
C TYR A 188 23.85 8.74 3.37
N GLY A 189 22.75 8.60 2.62
CA GLY A 189 21.67 9.60 2.61
C GLY A 189 22.06 10.96 2.02
N GLN A 190 22.98 10.98 1.07
CA GLN A 190 23.37 12.19 0.33
C GLN A 190 22.28 12.57 -0.67
N TRP A 191 22.23 13.83 -1.07
CA TRP A 191 21.38 14.25 -2.18
C TRP A 191 22.23 14.73 -3.33
N TYR A 192 21.83 14.34 -4.52
CA TYR A 192 22.50 14.69 -5.76
C TYR A 192 21.51 15.28 -6.75
N SER A 193 22.04 15.94 -7.78
CA SER A 193 21.30 16.21 -9.00
C SER A 193 22.11 15.87 -10.24
N ALA A 194 21.42 15.60 -11.35
CA ALA A 194 22.01 15.49 -12.68
C ALA A 194 21.07 16.13 -13.70
N VAL A 195 21.58 16.52 -14.86
CA VAL A 195 20.83 17.22 -15.91
C VAL A 195 20.86 16.40 -17.19
N ALA A 196 19.78 16.44 -17.96
CA ALA A 196 19.70 15.95 -19.33
C ALA A 196 18.86 16.89 -20.19
N THR A 197 19.20 17.05 -21.47
CA THR A 197 18.49 17.98 -22.36
C THR A 197 17.09 17.53 -22.72
N ASP A 198 16.91 16.26 -23.05
CA ASP A 198 15.65 15.62 -23.45
C ASP A 198 15.35 14.38 -22.60
N GLY A 199 15.99 14.29 -21.43
CA GLY A 199 15.94 13.12 -20.55
C GLY A 199 16.62 11.86 -21.12
N LEU A 200 17.18 11.88 -22.33
CA LEU A 200 17.72 10.68 -22.96
C LEU A 200 19.21 10.48 -22.69
N GLY A 201 19.64 9.22 -22.85
CA GLY A 201 21.05 8.86 -22.86
C GLY A 201 21.73 8.98 -21.49
N VAL A 202 22.96 9.49 -21.50
CA VAL A 202 23.76 9.66 -20.29
C VAL A 202 23.57 11.08 -19.77
N TRP A 203 23.14 11.18 -18.52
CA TRP A 203 22.95 12.44 -17.81
C TRP A 203 24.29 13.00 -17.37
N THR A 204 24.35 14.32 -17.19
CA THR A 204 25.59 15.04 -16.84
C THR A 204 26.26 14.48 -15.59
N GLN A 205 27.51 14.89 -15.37
CA GLN A 205 28.21 14.65 -14.13
C GLN A 205 27.35 15.02 -12.92
N ARG A 206 27.24 14.07 -11.99
CA ARG A 206 26.46 14.20 -10.77
C ARG A 206 26.94 15.38 -9.90
N GLU A 207 26.05 16.31 -9.61
CA GLU A 207 26.24 17.44 -8.69
C GLU A 207 25.84 17.04 -7.26
N SER A 208 26.69 17.33 -6.26
CA SER A 208 26.34 17.15 -4.84
C SER A 208 25.44 18.29 -4.35
N VAL A 209 24.30 17.92 -3.77
CA VAL A 209 23.34 18.87 -3.18
C VAL A 209 23.45 18.90 -1.66
N LEU A 210 23.49 17.73 -1.01
CA LEU A 210 23.74 17.61 0.44
C LEU A 210 24.66 16.43 0.71
N MET A 211 25.60 16.62 1.65
CA MET A 211 26.56 15.60 2.03
C MET A 211 26.06 14.84 3.24
N GLY A 212 26.08 13.51 3.17
CA GLY A 212 25.65 12.61 4.25
C GLY A 212 26.72 11.58 4.60
N LYS A 213 26.73 11.14 5.86
CA LYS A 213 27.75 10.23 6.42
C LYS A 213 27.11 9.05 7.13
N ARG A 214 27.53 7.84 6.72
CA ARG A 214 27.04 6.56 7.23
C ARG A 214 27.12 6.50 8.75
N ASN A 215 26.02 6.10 9.38
CA ASN A 215 25.85 6.00 10.83
C ASN A 215 26.05 7.32 11.60
N VAL A 216 26.07 8.47 10.91
CA VAL A 216 26.21 9.79 11.53
C VAL A 216 25.05 10.70 11.12
N GLU A 217 24.88 10.93 9.82
CA GLU A 217 23.93 11.90 9.30
C GLU A 217 23.38 11.51 7.92
N GLY A 218 22.15 11.94 7.65
CA GLY A 218 21.54 11.91 6.32
C GLY A 218 20.43 12.97 6.21
N TRP A 219 19.73 12.98 5.08
CA TRP A 219 18.78 14.06 4.78
C TRP A 219 17.51 13.57 4.08
N TYR A 220 16.41 14.25 4.34
CA TYR A 220 15.14 14.16 3.60
C TYR A 220 14.81 15.56 3.09
N VAL A 221 14.50 15.69 1.80
CA VAL A 221 14.56 16.97 1.09
C VAL A 221 13.37 17.10 0.15
N ASN A 222 12.79 18.29 0.13
CA ASN A 222 11.77 18.73 -0.81
C ASN A 222 12.35 19.83 -1.72
N PHE A 223 12.06 19.76 -3.02
CA PHE A 223 12.42 20.79 -4.00
C PHE A 223 11.17 21.43 -4.61
N CYS A 224 11.22 22.73 -4.84
CA CYS A 224 10.16 23.48 -5.51
C CYS A 224 10.79 24.43 -6.54
N PRO A 225 10.52 24.28 -7.84
CA PRO A 225 10.90 25.29 -8.82
C PRO A 225 10.11 26.58 -8.61
N THR A 226 10.70 27.72 -8.99
CA THR A 226 10.04 29.02 -9.00
C THR A 226 9.82 29.53 -10.43
N SER A 227 8.95 30.52 -10.60
CA SER A 227 8.73 31.18 -11.90
C SER A 227 9.98 31.80 -12.49
N ASP A 228 10.93 32.18 -11.63
CA ASP A 228 12.13 32.93 -11.99
C ASP A 228 13.29 32.00 -12.39
N GLY A 229 13.04 30.68 -12.41
CA GLY A 229 14.01 29.65 -12.79
C GLY A 229 14.84 29.11 -11.64
N ASP A 230 14.58 29.58 -10.42
CA ASP A 230 15.27 29.12 -9.22
C ASP A 230 14.67 27.81 -8.72
N VAL A 231 15.42 27.12 -7.86
CA VAL A 231 14.93 25.94 -7.16
C VAL A 231 15.07 26.17 -5.66
N LEU A 232 13.93 26.29 -4.98
CA LEU A 232 13.88 26.29 -3.52
C LEU A 232 14.08 24.88 -3.01
N THR A 233 14.72 24.74 -1.85
CA THR A 233 14.77 23.47 -1.15
C THR A 233 14.66 23.65 0.36
N THR A 234 13.92 22.74 0.98
CA THR A 234 13.88 22.58 2.43
C THR A 234 14.16 21.14 2.79
N PHE A 235 14.80 20.92 3.93
CA PHE A 235 15.27 19.59 4.31
C PHE A 235 15.37 19.40 5.82
N LEU A 236 15.43 18.12 6.20
CA LEU A 236 15.47 17.64 7.57
C LEU A 236 16.76 16.88 7.84
N PHE A 237 17.32 17.08 9.03
CA PHE A 237 18.48 16.32 9.48
C PHE A 237 18.05 14.96 10.04
N ARG A 238 18.61 13.89 9.48
CA ARG A 238 18.44 12.53 9.97
C ARG A 238 19.62 12.15 10.88
N ASP A 239 19.37 12.08 12.18
CA ASP A 239 20.39 11.79 13.21
C ASP A 239 20.66 10.28 13.34
N LEU A 240 21.52 9.77 12.45
CA LEU A 240 21.88 8.35 12.43
C LEU A 240 22.82 7.97 13.58
N ALA A 241 23.50 8.95 14.19
CA ALA A 241 24.32 8.74 15.36
C ALA A 241 23.48 8.40 16.60
N ALA A 242 22.31 9.04 16.75
CA ALA A 242 21.35 8.72 17.80
C ALA A 242 20.70 7.34 17.58
N SER A 243 20.30 7.03 16.34
CA SER A 243 19.84 5.68 15.97
C SER A 243 19.90 5.46 14.46
N GLY A 244 20.58 4.38 14.06
CA GLY A 244 20.64 3.96 12.66
C GLY A 244 19.31 3.41 12.12
N SER A 245 18.45 2.88 13.00
CA SER A 245 17.22 2.16 12.61
C SER A 245 15.92 2.88 12.94
N ASP A 246 15.90 3.74 13.95
CA ASP A 246 14.68 4.41 14.39
C ASP A 246 14.38 5.62 13.50
N TYR A 247 13.50 5.44 12.51
CA TYR A 247 13.20 6.41 11.45
C TYR A 247 12.50 7.69 11.92
N PHE A 248 12.05 7.79 13.18
CA PHE A 248 11.46 9.00 13.78
C PHE A 248 12.50 10.04 14.16
N ILE A 249 13.76 9.65 14.36
CA ILE A 249 14.83 10.59 14.73
C ILE A 249 15.25 11.45 13.53
N ARG A 250 14.40 12.40 13.18
CA ARG A 250 14.60 13.47 12.21
C ARG A 250 14.40 14.78 12.99
N ARG A 251 15.30 15.74 12.79
CA ARG A 251 15.35 16.98 13.58
C ARG A 251 15.60 18.16 12.67
N ASN A 252 15.21 19.33 13.17
CA ASN A 252 15.44 20.63 12.55
C ASN A 252 14.85 20.79 11.14
N VAL A 253 14.66 22.04 10.75
CA VAL A 253 14.28 22.40 9.37
C VAL A 253 15.30 23.37 8.84
N TYR A 254 15.70 23.16 7.60
CA TYR A 254 16.67 23.98 6.88
C TYR A 254 16.10 24.50 5.56
N PHE A 255 16.70 25.54 5.02
CA PHE A 255 16.36 26.09 3.72
C PHE A 255 17.61 26.48 2.93
N MET A 256 17.56 26.22 1.63
CA MET A 256 18.50 26.74 0.63
C MET A 256 17.74 27.11 -0.65
N ARG A 257 18.34 27.95 -1.48
CA ARG A 257 17.85 28.34 -2.80
C ARG A 257 18.97 28.12 -3.81
N ARG A 258 18.68 27.46 -4.93
CA ARG A 258 19.58 27.39 -6.07
C ARG A 258 19.18 28.48 -7.05
N ASP A 259 20.09 29.41 -7.27
CA ASP A 259 19.93 30.49 -8.23
C ASP A 259 19.91 29.92 -9.66
N GLY A 260 18.90 30.26 -10.44
CA GLY A 260 18.63 29.73 -11.78
C GLY A 260 19.65 30.21 -12.82
N GLU A 261 20.20 31.41 -12.64
CA GLU A 261 21.17 32.02 -13.56
C GLU A 261 22.60 31.51 -13.33
N THR A 262 23.06 31.54 -12.08
CA THR A 262 24.43 31.21 -11.70
C THR A 262 24.62 29.74 -11.34
N GLY A 263 23.54 29.07 -10.94
CA GLY A 263 23.57 27.72 -10.43
C GLY A 263 24.16 27.54 -9.03
N LEU A 264 24.44 28.65 -8.33
CA LEU A 264 24.99 28.63 -6.98
C LEU A 264 23.89 28.43 -5.93
N TRP A 265 24.26 27.78 -4.84
CA TRP A 265 23.37 27.59 -3.69
C TRP A 265 23.55 28.75 -2.70
N GLN A 266 22.43 29.30 -2.24
CA GLN A 266 22.35 30.43 -1.34
C GLN A 266 21.40 30.15 -0.16
N ASN A 267 21.62 30.82 0.98
CA ASN A 267 20.68 30.82 2.09
C ASN A 267 19.51 31.79 1.82
N ALA A 268 18.60 31.93 2.79
CA ALA A 268 17.44 32.84 2.65
C ALA A 268 17.82 34.33 2.53
N LEU A 269 19.04 34.73 2.93
CA LEU A 269 19.57 36.08 2.76
C LEU A 269 20.24 36.31 1.39
N GLY A 270 20.31 35.28 0.53
CA GLY A 270 21.03 35.33 -0.74
C GLY A 270 22.55 35.15 -0.60
N GLU A 271 23.03 34.77 0.58
CA GLU A 271 24.46 34.55 0.80
C GLU A 271 24.86 33.13 0.35
N PRO A 272 26.05 32.95 -0.27
CA PRO A 272 26.49 31.63 -0.72
C PRO A 272 26.57 30.61 0.42
N VAL A 273 26.03 29.41 0.18
CA VAL A 273 26.16 28.27 1.10
C VAL A 273 27.57 27.69 0.99
N PRO A 274 28.27 27.41 2.10
CA PRO A 274 29.60 26.80 2.05
C PRO A 274 29.64 25.47 1.27
N ASP A 275 30.67 25.29 0.44
CA ASP A 275 30.83 24.11 -0.43
C ASP A 275 30.90 22.78 0.33
N ASP A 276 31.36 22.79 1.59
CA ASP A 276 31.49 21.57 2.40
C ASP A 276 30.12 20.98 2.77
N ARG A 277 29.07 21.83 2.82
CA ARG A 277 27.69 21.52 3.22
C ARG A 277 27.62 20.57 4.42
N SER A 278 28.54 20.75 5.36
CA SER A 278 28.58 19.96 6.58
C SER A 278 27.42 20.35 7.49
N LYS A 279 26.98 19.45 8.37
CA LYS A 279 25.93 19.76 9.35
C LYS A 279 26.20 21.05 10.13
N ALA A 280 27.46 21.29 10.51
CA ALA A 280 27.85 22.51 11.20
C ALA A 280 27.69 23.78 10.33
N SER A 281 28.11 23.71 9.06
CA SER A 281 27.93 24.81 8.10
C SER A 281 26.44 25.09 7.86
N LEU A 282 25.64 24.04 7.71
CA LEU A 282 24.19 24.15 7.48
C LEU A 282 23.45 24.68 8.72
N ASP A 283 23.85 24.28 9.93
CA ASP A 283 23.32 24.86 11.18
C ASP A 283 23.61 26.36 11.29
N ALA A 284 24.80 26.79 10.85
CA ALA A 284 25.21 28.19 10.95
C ALA A 284 24.56 29.10 9.90
N THR A 285 24.17 28.55 8.74
CA THR A 285 23.81 29.37 7.56
C THR A 285 22.42 29.11 7.01
N CYS A 286 21.85 27.92 7.23
CA CYS A 286 20.64 27.44 6.56
C CYS A 286 19.52 27.03 7.53
N LEU A 287 19.73 27.10 8.85
CA LEU A 287 18.77 26.67 9.85
C LEU A 287 17.55 27.61 9.91
N VAL A 288 16.35 27.02 9.77
CA VAL A 288 15.06 27.72 9.86
C VAL A 288 14.41 27.48 11.22
N TYR A 289 14.42 26.23 11.67
CA TYR A 289 13.79 25.81 12.92
C TYR A 289 14.67 24.80 13.64
N ASP A 290 15.07 25.16 14.87
CA ASP A 290 15.70 24.23 15.81
C ASP A 290 14.60 23.49 16.59
N SER A 291 14.50 22.18 16.38
CA SER A 291 13.48 21.37 17.03
C SER A 291 13.88 20.95 18.46
N GLY A 292 15.13 21.18 18.86
CA GLY A 292 15.68 20.70 20.13
C GLY A 292 15.50 19.18 20.25
N THR A 293 14.71 18.76 21.25
CA THR A 293 14.43 17.33 21.46
C THR A 293 13.28 16.80 20.61
N GLN A 294 12.46 17.67 20.01
CA GLN A 294 11.33 17.27 19.17
C GLN A 294 11.80 16.64 17.85
N TYR A 295 10.98 15.72 17.35
CA TYR A 295 11.12 15.13 16.03
C TYR A 295 10.37 15.95 15.00
N VAL A 296 10.89 15.97 13.77
CA VAL A 296 10.35 16.73 12.64
C VAL A 296 10.22 15.85 11.42
N ASN A 297 9.16 15.99 10.64
CA ASN A 297 8.98 15.28 9.38
C ASN A 297 8.11 16.07 8.39
N GLN A 298 7.89 15.50 7.19
CA GLN A 298 6.89 15.98 6.22
C GLN A 298 7.07 17.45 5.84
N VAL A 299 8.30 17.79 5.43
CA VAL A 299 8.68 19.16 5.11
C VAL A 299 8.35 19.50 3.66
N VAL A 300 7.69 20.62 3.43
CA VAL A 300 7.30 21.10 2.09
C VAL A 300 7.63 22.58 1.98
N VAL A 301 8.24 23.01 0.88
CA VAL A 301 8.53 24.42 0.58
C VAL A 301 7.72 24.89 -0.61
N ARG A 302 7.25 26.13 -0.56
CA ARG A 302 6.69 26.86 -1.71
C ARG A 302 7.23 28.26 -1.73
N ASP A 303 7.26 28.84 -2.92
CA ASP A 303 7.57 30.26 -3.07
C ASP A 303 6.34 31.14 -2.77
N SER A 304 6.58 32.40 -2.43
CA SER A 304 5.56 33.44 -2.34
C SER A 304 6.18 34.79 -2.68
N GLU A 305 5.35 35.81 -2.94
CA GLU A 305 5.84 37.17 -3.23
C GLU A 305 6.75 37.72 -2.11
N ASP A 306 6.46 37.38 -0.85
CA ASP A 306 7.25 37.82 0.31
C ASP A 306 8.47 36.91 0.59
N GLY A 307 8.67 35.85 -0.19
CA GLY A 307 9.73 34.86 -0.05
C GLY A 307 9.24 33.44 0.31
N PRO A 308 10.15 32.51 0.62
CA PRO A 308 9.81 31.10 0.80
C PRO A 308 8.94 30.84 2.04
N CYS A 309 7.99 29.92 1.89
CA CYS A 309 7.13 29.38 2.94
C CYS A 309 7.45 27.90 3.18
N ILE A 310 7.36 27.43 4.42
CA ILE A 310 7.66 26.04 4.79
C ILE A 310 6.57 25.47 5.71
N LEU A 311 6.04 24.31 5.34
CA LEU A 311 5.13 23.48 6.12
C LEU A 311 5.90 22.26 6.65
N PHE A 312 5.66 21.84 7.89
CA PHE A 312 6.26 20.62 8.47
C PHE A 312 5.46 20.09 9.66
N VAL A 313 5.66 18.82 10.02
CA VAL A 313 5.16 18.23 11.27
C VAL A 313 6.28 18.26 12.32
N SER A 314 5.97 18.66 13.56
CA SER A 314 6.90 18.57 14.70
C SER A 314 6.22 18.10 15.97
N GLY A 315 6.92 17.29 16.79
CA GLY A 315 6.37 16.80 18.05
C GLY A 315 7.25 15.79 18.78
N SER A 316 6.64 14.96 19.62
CA SER A 316 7.33 13.95 20.45
C SER A 316 6.57 12.63 20.47
N GLU A 317 7.30 11.52 20.51
CA GLU A 317 6.73 10.18 20.77
C GLU A 317 6.44 9.92 22.25
N THR A 318 7.11 10.65 23.15
CA THR A 318 7.08 10.39 24.59
C THR A 318 6.47 11.55 25.39
N PRO A 319 5.69 11.29 26.46
CA PRO A 319 5.25 9.97 26.96
C PRO A 319 4.12 9.32 26.13
N ARG A 320 3.53 10.06 25.19
CA ARG A 320 2.62 9.56 24.14
C ARG A 320 2.87 10.36 22.85
N PRO A 321 2.68 9.75 21.67
CA PRO A 321 2.78 10.47 20.39
C PRO A 321 1.88 11.70 20.37
N SER A 322 2.47 12.85 20.04
CA SER A 322 1.77 14.13 19.90
C SER A 322 2.54 15.00 18.92
N TYR A 323 1.88 15.38 17.82
CA TYR A 323 2.50 16.15 16.75
C TYR A 323 1.61 17.32 16.32
N ASP A 324 2.23 18.38 15.83
CA ASP A 324 1.55 19.53 15.27
C ASP A 324 2.02 19.75 13.82
N TRP A 325 1.07 20.04 12.94
CA TRP A 325 1.38 20.73 11.68
C TRP A 325 1.77 22.17 11.99
N LYS A 326 2.94 22.58 11.49
CA LYS A 326 3.52 23.91 11.69
C LYS A 326 3.84 24.57 10.36
N PHE A 327 3.71 25.89 10.36
CA PHE A 327 4.01 26.75 9.22
C PHE A 327 4.98 27.85 9.62
N ILE A 328 5.97 28.10 8.78
CA ILE A 328 6.94 29.19 8.92
C ILE A 328 7.07 29.87 7.56
N ARG A 329 7.25 31.20 7.52
CA ARG A 329 7.58 31.91 6.29
C ARG A 329 8.76 32.85 6.46
N TRP A 330 9.40 33.18 5.36
CA TRP A 330 10.39 34.25 5.31
C TRP A 330 9.69 35.61 5.34
N SER A 331 10.25 36.53 6.12
CA SER A 331 9.90 37.95 6.10
C SER A 331 11.02 38.70 5.40
N SER A 332 10.79 39.07 4.14
CA SER A 332 11.74 39.90 3.38
C SER A 332 11.94 41.29 4.00
N GLU A 333 10.93 41.83 4.67
CA GLU A 333 11.01 43.11 5.39
C GLU A 333 12.00 43.03 6.57
N ASP A 334 11.95 41.95 7.34
CA ASP A 334 12.79 41.77 8.52
C ASP A 334 14.13 41.08 8.21
N GLY A 335 14.23 40.40 7.06
CA GLY A 335 15.34 39.51 6.74
C GLY A 335 15.44 38.31 7.68
N THR A 336 14.29 37.78 8.14
CA THR A 336 14.25 36.66 9.11
C THR A 336 13.09 35.71 8.82
N TRP A 337 13.18 34.49 9.37
CA TRP A 337 12.06 33.56 9.42
C TRP A 337 11.10 33.90 10.56
N THR A 338 9.79 33.80 10.31
CA THR A 338 8.77 33.98 11.35
C THR A 338 8.85 32.89 12.43
N ALA A 339 8.28 33.15 13.60
CA ALA A 339 8.02 32.08 14.55
C ALA A 339 7.07 31.04 13.93
N PRO A 340 7.21 29.73 14.27
CA PRO A 340 6.33 28.71 13.74
C PRO A 340 4.89 28.85 14.25
N THR A 341 3.93 28.93 13.33
CA THR A 341 2.49 28.88 13.60
C THR A 341 2.04 27.42 13.65
N THR A 342 1.39 26.97 14.73
CA THR A 342 0.69 25.68 14.73
C THR A 342 -0.63 25.82 13.95
N ILE A 343 -0.84 24.98 12.93
CA ILE A 343 -2.08 24.92 12.15
C ILE A 343 -3.11 24.03 12.86
N VAL A 344 -2.75 22.77 13.08
CA VAL A 344 -3.63 21.73 13.64
C VAL A 344 -2.79 20.60 14.24
N HIS A 345 -3.38 19.88 15.18
CA HIS A 345 -2.80 18.67 15.77
C HIS A 345 -2.95 17.46 14.85
N THR A 346 -1.99 16.54 14.87
CA THR A 346 -2.10 15.22 14.22
C THR A 346 -1.53 14.11 15.11
N ASP A 347 -2.00 12.87 14.88
CA ASP A 347 -1.68 11.72 15.74
C ASP A 347 -0.40 10.99 15.32
N HIS A 348 0.17 11.28 14.14
CA HIS A 348 1.34 10.58 13.64
C HIS A 348 2.37 11.45 12.91
N LEU A 349 3.66 11.14 13.09
CA LEU A 349 4.78 11.90 12.47
C LEU A 349 4.84 11.73 10.94
N PHE A 350 4.21 10.69 10.39
CA PHE A 350 4.17 10.43 8.95
C PHE A 350 2.84 10.80 8.30
N ASP A 351 1.94 11.47 9.02
CA ASP A 351 0.80 12.11 8.37
C ASP A 351 1.32 13.19 7.45
N ALA A 352 0.95 13.10 6.18
CA ALA A 352 1.49 13.94 5.13
C ALA A 352 0.57 15.13 4.84
N GLY A 353 1.15 16.14 4.23
CA GLY A 353 0.53 17.43 4.04
C GLY A 353 1.26 18.19 2.94
N THR A 354 0.53 19.04 2.26
CA THR A 354 1.06 19.93 1.23
C THR A 354 0.34 21.27 1.31
N PHE A 355 0.88 22.29 0.65
CA PHE A 355 0.24 23.60 0.59
C PHE A 355 0.61 24.34 -0.70
N GLN A 356 -0.18 25.34 -1.04
CA GLN A 356 0.07 26.28 -2.12
C GLN A 356 -0.13 27.71 -1.63
N VAL A 357 0.51 28.65 -2.31
CA VAL A 357 0.25 30.08 -2.18
C VAL A 357 -0.46 30.52 -3.45
N LEU A 358 -1.67 31.06 -3.31
CA LEU A 358 -2.47 31.52 -4.43
C LEU A 358 -1.96 32.87 -4.95
N PRO A 359 -2.31 33.27 -6.18
CA PRO A 359 -1.89 34.56 -6.75
C PRO A 359 -2.31 35.80 -5.96
N ASP A 360 -3.33 35.70 -5.11
CA ASP A 360 -3.78 36.78 -4.22
C ASP A 360 -3.10 36.76 -2.83
N GLY A 361 -2.15 35.85 -2.62
CA GLY A 361 -1.42 35.66 -1.37
C GLY A 361 -2.15 34.80 -0.34
N GLU A 362 -3.37 34.31 -0.61
CA GLU A 362 -4.03 33.34 0.28
C GLU A 362 -3.26 32.02 0.26
N ILE A 363 -2.98 31.46 1.43
CA ILE A 363 -2.30 30.17 1.58
C ILE A 363 -3.36 29.10 1.81
N GLU A 364 -3.27 28.00 1.07
CA GLU A 364 -4.10 26.82 1.25
C GLU A 364 -3.25 25.63 1.65
N ALA A 365 -3.56 25.01 2.77
CA ALA A 365 -2.90 23.81 3.25
C ALA A 365 -3.88 22.63 3.25
N PHE A 366 -3.41 21.49 2.73
CA PHE A 366 -4.14 20.23 2.67
C PHE A 366 -3.41 19.25 3.56
N LEU A 367 -4.00 19.00 4.73
CA LEU A 367 -3.34 18.30 5.81
C LEU A 367 -4.11 17.04 6.15
N THR A 368 -3.35 15.96 6.34
CA THR A 368 -3.87 14.79 7.03
C THR A 368 -3.97 15.14 8.51
N VAL A 369 -5.17 15.05 9.08
CA VAL A 369 -5.39 15.18 10.52
C VAL A 369 -5.80 13.80 11.03
N GLY A 370 -5.06 13.33 12.04
CA GLY A 370 -5.14 11.98 12.59
C GLY A 370 -6.53 11.38 12.85
N GLY A 371 -6.57 10.09 13.18
CA GLY A 371 -7.81 9.32 13.23
C GLY A 371 -7.84 8.25 14.32
N THR A 372 -8.70 7.26 14.15
CA THR A 372 -8.67 6.07 15.02
C THR A 372 -7.58 5.13 14.49
N PRO A 373 -6.54 4.77 15.27
CA PRO A 373 -5.50 3.85 14.84
C PRO A 373 -6.03 2.46 14.51
N ASP A 374 -5.38 1.76 13.57
CA ASP A 374 -5.69 0.36 13.25
C ASP A 374 -5.37 -0.55 14.43
N GLU A 375 -6.36 -1.36 14.80
CA GLU A 375 -6.32 -2.25 15.94
C GLU A 375 -5.35 -3.44 15.75
N ASN A 376 -4.84 -3.68 14.54
CA ASN A 376 -4.22 -4.96 14.15
C ASN A 376 -2.72 -4.91 13.88
N SER A 377 -2.09 -3.77 13.97
CA SER A 377 -0.65 -3.64 13.76
C SER A 377 0.12 -4.55 14.73
N SER A 378 1.08 -5.33 14.23
CA SER A 378 2.01 -6.08 15.10
C SER A 378 2.77 -5.12 16.02
N LEU A 379 3.39 -5.60 17.11
CA LEU A 379 4.23 -4.74 17.96
C LEU A 379 5.36 -4.01 17.20
N ALA A 380 5.77 -4.53 16.04
CA ALA A 380 6.76 -3.89 15.15
C ALA A 380 6.13 -2.88 14.17
N GLU A 381 4.86 -3.07 13.78
CA GLU A 381 4.11 -2.19 12.87
C GLU A 381 3.19 -1.20 13.61
N ALA A 382 3.09 -1.31 14.95
CA ALA A 382 2.17 -0.54 15.81
C ALA A 382 2.31 0.96 15.67
N PHE A 383 3.49 1.42 15.27
CA PHE A 383 3.74 2.83 15.01
C PHE A 383 3.06 3.28 13.71
N LEU A 384 3.13 2.49 12.63
CA LEU A 384 2.48 2.82 11.37
C LEU A 384 0.95 2.73 11.44
N ALA A 385 0.41 1.97 12.40
CA ALA A 385 -1.02 1.81 12.64
C ALA A 385 -1.79 3.14 12.74
N ALA A 386 -1.09 4.16 13.24
CA ALA A 386 -1.59 5.50 13.48
C ALA A 386 -1.43 6.45 12.28
N ARG A 387 -0.81 6.05 11.16
CA ARG A 387 -0.66 6.90 9.96
C ARG A 387 -1.97 7.08 9.20
N GLY A 388 -2.17 8.28 8.65
CA GLY A 388 -3.31 8.66 7.83
C GLY A 388 -4.44 9.28 8.66
N GLY A 389 -5.57 9.61 8.04
CA GLY A 389 -6.71 10.16 8.77
C GLY A 389 -7.69 10.83 7.84
N ASP A 390 -8.23 11.96 8.29
CA ASP A 390 -9.05 12.83 7.46
C ASP A 390 -8.15 13.72 6.60
N ILE A 391 -8.53 13.96 5.35
CA ILE A 391 -7.91 15.01 4.53
C ILE A 391 -8.68 16.30 4.73
N VAL A 392 -8.01 17.35 5.19
CA VAL A 392 -8.64 18.61 5.59
C VAL A 392 -7.93 19.80 4.95
N ARG A 393 -8.73 20.71 4.37
CA ARG A 393 -8.31 21.99 3.80
C ARG A 393 -8.37 23.08 4.85
N PHE A 394 -7.25 23.79 5.01
CA PHE A 394 -7.10 24.98 5.83
C PHE A 394 -6.70 26.16 4.95
N THR A 395 -7.10 27.37 5.32
CA THR A 395 -6.62 28.58 4.63
C THR A 395 -6.10 29.65 5.60
N SER A 396 -5.18 30.48 5.11
CA SER A 396 -4.65 31.65 5.79
C SER A 396 -4.68 32.86 4.87
N LYS A 397 -5.17 33.99 5.40
CA LYS A 397 -5.25 35.30 4.72
C LYS A 397 -4.31 36.35 5.31
N ASP A 398 -3.48 35.95 6.25
CA ASP A 398 -2.58 36.81 7.03
C ASP A 398 -1.12 36.35 6.91
N GLY A 399 -0.76 35.77 5.76
CA GLY A 399 0.59 35.30 5.48
C GLY A 399 1.02 34.14 6.40
N GLY A 400 0.10 33.27 6.79
CA GLY A 400 0.39 32.09 7.61
C GLY A 400 0.50 32.37 9.11
N ALA A 401 0.13 33.57 9.58
CA ALA A 401 0.08 33.89 11.00
C ALA A 401 -1.07 33.17 11.73
N SER A 402 -2.17 32.88 11.02
CA SER A 402 -3.25 32.02 11.49
C SER A 402 -3.90 31.24 10.36
N PHE A 403 -4.41 30.05 10.67
CA PHE A 403 -5.11 29.19 9.73
C PHE A 403 -6.53 28.89 10.22
N ARG A 404 -7.46 28.75 9.28
CA ARG A 404 -8.85 28.34 9.53
C ARG A 404 -9.16 27.09 8.73
N GLN A 405 -9.70 26.08 9.40
CA GLN A 405 -10.28 24.92 8.72
C GLN A 405 -11.46 25.39 7.85
N GLN A 406 -11.43 25.06 6.56
CA GLN A 406 -12.51 25.36 5.63
C GLN A 406 -13.37 24.13 5.37
N GLN A 407 -12.74 22.98 5.13
CA GLN A 407 -13.43 21.79 4.65
C GLN A 407 -12.68 20.52 5.04
N THR A 408 -13.40 19.51 5.56
CA THR A 408 -12.92 18.13 5.52
C THR A 408 -13.22 17.58 4.13
N LEU A 409 -12.19 17.41 3.30
CA LEU A 409 -12.34 16.89 1.93
C LEU A 409 -12.80 15.44 1.97
N LYS A 410 -12.19 14.63 2.84
CA LYS A 410 -12.53 13.23 3.03
C LYS A 410 -12.34 12.82 4.48
N ALA A 411 -13.40 12.33 5.10
CA ALA A 411 -13.38 11.81 6.46
C ALA A 411 -13.11 10.29 6.46
N SER A 412 -12.17 9.85 7.30
CA SER A 412 -11.91 8.45 7.58
C SER A 412 -13.14 7.83 8.24
N PRO A 413 -13.76 6.77 7.65
CA PRO A 413 -14.87 6.07 8.29
C PRO A 413 -14.43 5.24 9.52
N GLY A 414 -13.12 5.17 9.80
CA GLY A 414 -12.55 4.48 10.94
C GLY A 414 -11.18 3.89 10.61
N ALA A 415 -10.66 3.11 11.53
CA ALA A 415 -9.29 2.59 11.49
C ALA A 415 -8.93 1.70 10.29
N TRP A 416 -9.94 1.23 9.54
CA TRP A 416 -9.80 0.32 8.41
C TRP A 416 -9.70 1.02 7.05
N ALA A 417 -10.08 2.30 6.97
CA ALA A 417 -9.90 3.14 5.79
C ALA A 417 -9.54 4.55 6.25
N ARG A 418 -8.26 4.88 6.10
CA ARG A 418 -7.70 6.21 6.38
C ARG A 418 -7.26 6.83 5.07
N TYR A 419 -6.95 8.11 5.04
CA TYR A 419 -6.43 8.78 3.86
C TYR A 419 -5.15 9.50 4.21
N ASN A 420 -4.20 9.56 3.29
CA ASN A 420 -2.92 10.20 3.53
C ASN A 420 -2.28 10.66 2.22
N ASP A 421 -1.11 11.28 2.36
CA ASP A 421 -0.22 11.62 1.25
C ASP A 421 -0.86 12.61 0.25
N PRO A 422 -1.47 13.72 0.73
CA PRO A 422 -1.94 14.76 -0.17
C PRO A 422 -0.76 15.43 -0.88
N GLN A 423 -0.87 15.53 -2.19
CA GLN A 423 0.06 16.22 -3.07
C GLN A 423 -0.68 17.24 -3.94
N ILE A 424 0.01 18.33 -4.27
CA ILE A 424 -0.51 19.33 -5.20
C ILE A 424 -0.17 18.93 -6.64
N VAL A 425 -1.10 19.20 -7.54
CA VAL A 425 -0.89 19.13 -8.99
C VAL A 425 0.04 20.28 -9.37
N ASP A 426 1.25 19.95 -9.82
CA ASP A 426 2.20 20.97 -10.26
C ASP A 426 1.72 21.65 -11.55
N SER A 427 2.09 22.92 -11.71
CA SER A 427 1.67 23.77 -12.84
C SER A 427 0.14 23.95 -12.99
N TYR A 428 -0.61 23.82 -11.90
CA TYR A 428 -2.06 24.02 -11.88
C TYR A 428 -2.49 25.39 -12.44
N GLU A 429 -3.31 25.39 -13.50
CA GLU A 429 -3.91 26.60 -14.09
C GLU A 429 -5.45 26.60 -14.06
N GLY A 430 -6.07 25.58 -13.45
CA GLY A 430 -7.52 25.36 -13.45
C GLY A 430 -7.87 23.88 -13.31
N GLY A 431 -9.03 23.58 -12.72
CA GLY A 431 -9.51 22.20 -12.51
C GLY A 431 -9.15 21.57 -11.16
N PRO A 432 -8.83 20.26 -11.11
CA PRO A 432 -8.40 19.60 -9.88
C PRO A 432 -6.98 19.96 -9.44
N ARG A 433 -6.75 20.02 -8.12
CA ARG A 433 -5.54 20.58 -7.49
C ARG A 433 -4.80 19.63 -6.58
N VAL A 434 -5.51 18.72 -5.94
CA VAL A 434 -4.94 17.87 -4.89
C VAL A 434 -5.36 16.45 -5.12
N PHE A 435 -4.42 15.54 -5.03
CA PHE A 435 -4.69 14.11 -5.04
C PHE A 435 -4.05 13.45 -3.82
N PHE A 436 -4.62 12.32 -3.42
CA PHE A 436 -4.22 11.56 -2.25
C PHE A 436 -4.73 10.13 -2.39
N SER A 437 -4.25 9.23 -1.54
CA SER A 437 -4.71 7.84 -1.53
C SER A 437 -5.33 7.43 -0.19
N GLU A 438 -6.21 6.43 -0.27
CA GLU A 438 -6.55 5.61 0.88
C GLU A 438 -5.30 4.95 1.45
N TRP A 439 -5.22 4.83 2.77
CA TRP A 439 -4.15 4.23 3.53
C TRP A 439 -4.73 3.10 4.38
N ASN A 440 -4.02 1.97 4.40
CA ASN A 440 -4.24 0.88 5.36
C ASN A 440 -2.89 0.29 5.79
N ASN A 441 -2.81 -0.33 6.96
CA ASN A 441 -1.52 -0.74 7.56
C ASN A 441 -1.00 -2.09 7.09
N ASP A 442 -1.47 -2.53 5.94
CA ASP A 442 -1.10 -3.81 5.38
C ASP A 442 -0.58 -3.56 3.98
N PHE A 443 0.75 -3.37 3.91
CA PHE A 443 1.49 -3.14 2.67
C PHE A 443 1.28 -4.22 1.61
N ALA A 444 0.77 -5.41 2.00
CA ALA A 444 0.41 -6.48 1.08
C ALA A 444 -1.06 -6.37 0.60
N ASN A 445 -1.80 -5.32 0.97
CA ASN A 445 -3.08 -5.01 0.36
C ASN A 445 -2.86 -4.24 -0.94
N TYR A 446 -3.53 -4.75 -1.98
CA TYR A 446 -3.46 -4.24 -3.36
C TYR A 446 -4.63 -3.30 -3.66
N VAL A 447 -5.24 -2.74 -2.62
CA VAL A 447 -6.49 -1.99 -2.73
C VAL A 447 -6.37 -0.71 -1.94
N HIS A 448 -5.99 0.33 -2.68
CA HIS A 448 -6.03 1.71 -2.26
C HIS A 448 -6.80 2.48 -3.30
N LYS A 449 -7.81 3.24 -2.86
CA LYS A 449 -8.48 4.20 -3.72
C LYS A 449 -7.61 5.44 -3.89
N VAL A 450 -7.55 5.97 -5.11
CA VAL A 450 -6.85 7.22 -5.41
C VAL A 450 -7.87 8.29 -5.77
N PHE A 451 -7.76 9.43 -5.10
CA PHE A 451 -8.71 10.53 -5.19
C PHE A 451 -8.03 11.72 -5.83
N LEU A 452 -8.77 12.45 -6.68
CA LEU A 452 -8.36 13.74 -7.22
C LEU A 452 -9.47 14.74 -6.91
N TRP A 453 -9.12 15.88 -6.34
CA TRP A 453 -10.06 16.89 -5.85
C TRP A 453 -9.71 18.29 -6.37
N GLY A 454 -10.74 19.06 -6.73
CA GLY A 454 -10.66 20.48 -7.08
C GLY A 454 -11.83 21.27 -6.50
N ASP A 455 -11.93 22.55 -6.86
CA ASP A 455 -13.01 23.43 -6.34
C ASP A 455 -14.42 22.95 -6.75
N ASP A 456 -14.55 22.22 -7.86
CA ASP A 456 -15.80 21.60 -8.30
C ASP A 456 -16.14 20.28 -7.56
N GLY A 457 -15.28 19.84 -6.64
CA GLY A 457 -15.39 18.58 -5.91
C GLY A 457 -14.42 17.50 -6.41
N PHE A 458 -14.75 16.24 -6.13
CA PHE A 458 -13.95 15.10 -6.59
C PHE A 458 -14.07 14.92 -8.11
N ALA A 459 -12.92 14.79 -8.78
CA ALA A 459 -12.82 14.31 -10.16
C ALA A 459 -13.04 12.79 -10.17
N GLY A 460 -14.27 12.40 -9.88
CA GLY A 460 -14.69 11.01 -9.82
C GLY A 460 -14.64 10.30 -11.17
N ARG A 461 -14.76 8.98 -11.15
CA ARG A 461 -14.90 8.16 -12.35
C ARG A 461 -16.14 7.29 -12.25
N GLU A 462 -16.78 7.06 -13.40
CA GLU A 462 -17.86 6.09 -13.51
C GLU A 462 -17.27 4.67 -13.44
N PHE A 463 -17.69 3.89 -12.45
CA PHE A 463 -17.31 2.49 -12.28
C PHE A 463 -18.48 1.59 -12.63
N THR A 464 -18.21 0.63 -13.50
CA THR A 464 -19.12 -0.50 -13.73
C THR A 464 -18.66 -1.64 -12.83
N PRO A 465 -19.50 -2.12 -11.91
CA PRO A 465 -19.17 -3.27 -11.07
C PRO A 465 -18.83 -4.51 -11.90
N GLU A 466 -17.79 -5.24 -11.50
CA GLU A 466 -17.27 -6.39 -12.25
C GLU A 466 -17.36 -7.69 -11.46
N SER A 467 -17.64 -8.78 -12.17
CA SER A 467 -17.54 -10.15 -11.64
C SER A 467 -16.32 -10.84 -12.21
N GLU A 468 -15.52 -11.47 -11.36
CA GLU A 468 -14.37 -12.25 -11.80
C GLU A 468 -14.46 -13.69 -11.27
N ARG A 469 -14.37 -14.68 -12.17
CA ARG A 469 -14.30 -16.09 -11.77
C ARG A 469 -12.86 -16.54 -11.68
N LEU A 470 -12.41 -16.88 -10.47
CA LEU A 470 -11.12 -17.49 -10.21
C LEU A 470 -11.29 -19.01 -10.12
N ALA A 471 -10.94 -19.71 -11.20
CA ALA A 471 -11.14 -21.15 -11.31
C ALA A 471 -10.05 -21.82 -12.12
N GLY A 472 -9.52 -22.92 -11.60
CA GLY A 472 -8.69 -23.83 -12.38
C GLY A 472 -9.43 -25.12 -12.74
N ILE A 473 -8.74 -26.00 -13.47
CA ILE A 473 -9.27 -27.34 -13.85
C ILE A 473 -9.66 -28.18 -12.61
N ASN A 474 -9.08 -27.87 -11.45
CA ASN A 474 -9.36 -28.51 -10.18
C ASN A 474 -9.09 -27.53 -9.02
N ARG A 475 -9.37 -27.96 -7.78
CA ARG A 475 -9.14 -27.17 -6.55
C ARG A 475 -7.73 -26.62 -6.36
N VAL A 476 -6.70 -27.31 -6.88
CA VAL A 476 -5.33 -26.78 -6.84
C VAL A 476 -5.19 -25.64 -7.83
N GLY A 477 -5.71 -25.80 -9.04
CA GLY A 477 -5.77 -24.72 -10.02
C GLY A 477 -6.56 -23.50 -9.51
N THR A 478 -7.69 -23.69 -8.83
CA THR A 478 -8.42 -22.57 -8.19
C THR A 478 -7.55 -21.83 -7.19
N ALA A 479 -6.84 -22.54 -6.30
CA ALA A 479 -5.92 -21.92 -5.36
C ALA A 479 -4.76 -21.17 -6.04
N VAL A 480 -4.29 -21.67 -7.20
CA VAL A 480 -3.29 -20.99 -8.03
C VAL A 480 -3.84 -19.70 -8.64
N GLU A 481 -5.06 -19.69 -9.17
CA GLU A 481 -5.67 -18.46 -9.71
C GLU A 481 -5.90 -17.42 -8.60
N VAL A 482 -6.35 -17.85 -7.40
CA VAL A 482 -6.42 -16.97 -6.22
C VAL A 482 -5.03 -16.43 -5.83
N SER A 483 -3.99 -17.26 -5.93
CA SER A 483 -2.61 -16.84 -5.66
C SER A 483 -2.09 -15.82 -6.67
N LYS A 484 -2.44 -15.94 -7.95
CA LYS A 484 -2.06 -14.96 -8.98
C LYS A 484 -2.77 -13.63 -8.80
N GLU A 485 -4.06 -13.68 -8.47
CA GLU A 485 -4.85 -12.48 -8.18
C GLU A 485 -4.29 -11.77 -6.95
N THR A 486 -4.05 -12.52 -5.89
CA THR A 486 -3.59 -11.91 -4.65
C THR A 486 -2.11 -11.56 -4.66
N PHE A 487 -1.21 -12.35 -5.26
CA PHE A 487 0.25 -12.18 -5.21
C PHE A 487 0.86 -12.05 -6.61
N SER A 488 0.41 -11.05 -7.36
CA SER A 488 0.85 -10.84 -8.74
C SER A 488 2.35 -10.50 -8.84
N SER A 489 2.89 -9.74 -7.88
CA SER A 489 4.32 -9.35 -7.78
C SER A 489 5.24 -10.45 -7.24
N GLY A 490 4.69 -11.42 -6.50
CA GLY A 490 5.45 -12.49 -5.85
C GLY A 490 5.06 -12.67 -4.39
N ALA A 491 5.67 -13.67 -3.73
CA ALA A 491 5.56 -13.85 -2.29
C ALA A 491 6.79 -14.59 -1.75
N SER A 492 7.48 -14.00 -0.78
CA SER A 492 8.66 -14.64 -0.17
C SER A 492 8.33 -15.93 0.60
N THR A 493 7.08 -16.07 1.05
CA THR A 493 6.57 -17.21 1.84
C THR A 493 5.33 -17.81 1.18
N VAL A 494 5.19 -19.13 1.23
CA VAL A 494 3.99 -19.86 0.81
C VAL A 494 3.47 -20.77 1.93
N VAL A 495 2.15 -20.84 2.09
CA VAL A 495 1.50 -21.81 2.99
C VAL A 495 1.00 -22.97 2.15
N ILE A 496 1.44 -24.19 2.49
CA ILE A 496 1.08 -25.41 1.76
C ILE A 496 0.08 -26.22 2.58
N ALA A 497 -1.06 -26.52 1.98
CA ALA A 497 -2.12 -27.31 2.60
C ALA A 497 -2.52 -28.50 1.73
N SER A 498 -3.08 -29.53 2.38
CA SER A 498 -3.61 -30.69 1.69
C SER A 498 -4.91 -30.35 0.98
N LYS A 499 -5.01 -30.72 -0.30
CA LYS A 499 -6.27 -30.60 -1.05
C LYS A 499 -7.33 -31.59 -0.59
N ALA A 500 -6.94 -32.64 0.14
CA ALA A 500 -7.77 -33.80 0.43
C ALA A 500 -8.52 -33.72 1.77
N ASN A 501 -8.08 -32.86 2.70
CA ASN A 501 -8.67 -32.74 4.02
C ASN A 501 -8.58 -31.30 4.54
N PHE A 502 -9.64 -30.82 5.19
CA PHE A 502 -9.80 -29.43 5.61
C PHE A 502 -9.22 -29.04 6.99
N PRO A 503 -9.22 -29.90 8.04
CA PRO A 503 -9.06 -29.41 9.42
C PRO A 503 -7.73 -28.73 9.70
N ASP A 504 -6.65 -29.21 9.08
CA ASP A 504 -5.31 -28.61 9.24
C ASP A 504 -5.18 -27.28 8.48
N ALA A 505 -5.98 -27.07 7.43
CA ALA A 505 -5.95 -25.88 6.57
C ALA A 505 -6.96 -24.80 6.99
N LEU A 506 -8.01 -25.18 7.72
CA LEU A 506 -9.12 -24.32 8.13
C LEU A 506 -8.66 -23.11 8.97
N CYS A 507 -7.67 -23.33 9.83
CA CYS A 507 -7.05 -22.28 10.64
C CYS A 507 -5.93 -21.54 9.89
N GLY A 508 -5.67 -21.90 8.63
CA GLY A 508 -4.52 -21.46 7.85
C GLY A 508 -4.64 -20.05 7.29
N ALA A 509 -5.84 -19.57 6.97
CA ALA A 509 -6.04 -18.24 6.38
C ALA A 509 -5.52 -17.10 7.28
N PRO A 510 -5.80 -17.08 8.60
CA PRO A 510 -5.21 -16.07 9.49
C PRO A 510 -3.69 -16.11 9.57
N LEU A 511 -3.09 -17.30 9.52
CA LEU A 511 -1.64 -17.44 9.48
C LEU A 511 -1.06 -16.99 8.12
N ALA A 512 -1.68 -17.39 7.02
CA ALA A 512 -1.25 -17.05 5.67
C ALA A 512 -1.27 -15.53 5.46
N HIS A 513 -2.34 -14.86 5.91
CA HIS A 513 -2.40 -13.40 5.94
C HIS A 513 -1.30 -12.78 6.82
N SER A 514 -1.10 -13.31 8.03
CA SER A 514 -0.02 -12.85 8.93
C SER A 514 1.38 -12.99 8.34
N LEU A 515 1.58 -13.99 7.48
CA LEU A 515 2.84 -14.26 6.79
C LEU A 515 2.96 -13.55 5.43
N LYS A 516 1.93 -12.80 5.01
CA LYS A 516 1.82 -12.25 3.64
C LYS A 516 2.09 -13.35 2.60
N ALA A 517 1.37 -14.46 2.69
CA ALA A 517 1.61 -15.67 1.91
C ALA A 517 0.31 -16.25 1.31
N PRO A 518 0.33 -16.80 0.09
CA PRO A 518 -0.83 -17.52 -0.44
C PRO A 518 -0.96 -18.90 0.21
N ILE A 519 -2.18 -19.43 0.17
CA ILE A 519 -2.42 -20.85 0.45
C ILE A 519 -2.42 -21.61 -0.87
N ILE A 520 -1.40 -22.45 -1.05
CA ILE A 520 -1.29 -23.37 -2.19
C ILE A 520 -1.71 -24.76 -1.75
N LEU A 521 -2.59 -25.38 -2.52
CA LEU A 521 -3.07 -26.74 -2.28
C LEU A 521 -2.24 -27.76 -3.06
N THR A 522 -2.09 -28.97 -2.52
CA THR A 522 -1.48 -30.09 -3.25
C THR A 522 -1.99 -31.44 -2.75
N ASP A 523 -1.70 -32.49 -3.49
CA ASP A 523 -1.90 -33.87 -3.06
C ASP A 523 -1.10 -34.21 -1.77
N PRO A 524 -1.66 -35.01 -0.83
CA PRO A 524 -0.97 -35.40 0.41
C PRO A 524 0.39 -36.08 0.20
N ARG A 525 0.60 -36.75 -0.95
CA ARG A 525 1.73 -37.64 -1.18
C ARG A 525 2.70 -37.13 -2.24
N SER A 526 2.31 -36.15 -3.04
CA SER A 526 3.18 -35.53 -4.05
C SER A 526 2.84 -34.06 -4.29
N LEU A 527 3.86 -33.24 -4.53
CA LEU A 527 3.68 -31.87 -5.00
C LEU A 527 3.17 -31.89 -6.45
N GLU A 528 1.97 -31.35 -6.68
CA GLU A 528 1.38 -31.25 -8.02
C GLU A 528 2.08 -30.19 -8.86
N ALA A 529 2.14 -30.40 -10.19
CA ALA A 529 2.90 -29.55 -11.10
C ALA A 529 2.47 -28.07 -11.05
N SER A 530 1.16 -27.80 -11.07
CA SER A 530 0.64 -26.43 -10.99
C SER A 530 0.99 -25.73 -9.67
N ALA A 531 1.05 -26.48 -8.57
CA ALA A 531 1.51 -25.95 -7.29
C ALA A 531 3.01 -25.64 -7.31
N ALA A 532 3.82 -26.50 -7.93
CA ALA A 532 5.27 -26.27 -8.07
C ALA A 532 5.58 -25.06 -8.97
N GLU A 533 4.86 -24.91 -10.07
CA GLU A 533 4.97 -23.77 -10.98
C GLU A 533 4.61 -22.47 -10.26
N GLU A 534 3.53 -22.46 -9.50
CA GLU A 534 3.11 -21.27 -8.76
C GLU A 534 4.09 -20.89 -7.64
N ILE A 535 4.61 -21.86 -6.87
CA ILE A 535 5.67 -21.59 -5.87
C ILE A 535 6.91 -20.97 -6.53
N THR A 536 7.23 -21.40 -7.75
CA THR A 536 8.35 -20.86 -8.54
C THR A 536 8.04 -19.45 -9.04
N ARG A 537 6.84 -19.20 -9.57
CA ARG A 537 6.38 -17.88 -10.03
C ARG A 537 6.45 -16.85 -8.90
N LEU A 538 6.03 -17.25 -7.70
CA LEU A 538 6.06 -16.40 -6.51
C LEU A 538 7.48 -16.05 -6.06
N GLY A 539 8.51 -16.76 -6.53
CA GLY A 539 9.89 -16.56 -6.07
C GLY A 539 10.09 -16.98 -4.60
N ALA A 540 9.24 -17.86 -4.07
CA ALA A 540 9.19 -18.16 -2.65
C ALA A 540 10.50 -18.76 -2.13
N THR A 541 10.92 -18.31 -0.97
CA THR A 541 12.11 -18.80 -0.25
C THR A 541 11.75 -19.54 1.03
N LYS A 542 10.54 -19.35 1.55
CA LYS A 542 10.01 -20.00 2.74
C LYS A 542 8.72 -20.75 2.43
N ALA A 543 8.55 -21.92 3.01
CA ALA A 543 7.28 -22.65 2.96
C ALA A 543 6.83 -23.11 4.36
N VAL A 544 5.54 -22.97 4.64
CA VAL A 544 4.90 -23.47 5.86
C VAL A 544 3.90 -24.56 5.49
N LEU A 545 4.16 -25.81 5.87
CA LEU A 545 3.27 -26.94 5.64
C LEU A 545 2.30 -27.09 6.80
N LEU A 546 1.00 -27.11 6.52
CA LEU A 546 -0.05 -27.33 7.51
C LEU A 546 -0.40 -28.82 7.61
N GLY A 547 -0.35 -29.35 8.82
CA GLY A 547 -0.61 -30.74 9.14
C GLY A 547 0.67 -31.60 9.28
N SER A 548 0.49 -32.76 9.93
CA SER A 548 1.57 -33.73 10.14
C SER A 548 1.96 -34.45 8.84
N GLU A 549 2.91 -35.39 8.91
CA GLU A 549 3.31 -36.16 7.72
C GLU A 549 2.20 -37.04 7.13
N SER A 550 1.13 -37.30 7.88
CA SER A 550 -0.04 -38.00 7.35
C SER A 550 -0.89 -37.12 6.42
N ALA A 551 -0.90 -35.81 6.67
CA ALA A 551 -1.62 -34.81 5.88
C ALA A 551 -0.81 -34.36 4.65
N LEU A 552 0.50 -34.14 4.83
CA LEU A 552 1.45 -33.80 3.78
C LEU A 552 2.75 -34.57 4.03
N SER A 553 3.06 -35.56 3.22
CA SER A 553 4.21 -36.47 3.44
C SER A 553 5.57 -35.76 3.44
N ALA A 554 6.60 -36.46 3.94
CA ALA A 554 7.99 -36.02 3.82
C ALA A 554 8.44 -35.82 2.35
N ALA A 555 7.84 -36.54 1.40
CA ALA A 555 8.10 -36.38 -0.02
C ALA A 555 7.64 -34.99 -0.52
N VAL A 556 6.44 -34.55 -0.14
CA VAL A 556 5.95 -33.20 -0.45
C VAL A 556 6.89 -32.14 0.12
N ALA A 557 7.29 -32.26 1.39
CA ALA A 557 8.23 -31.32 2.00
C ALA A 557 9.58 -31.25 1.25
N SER A 558 10.08 -32.40 0.80
CA SER A 558 11.32 -32.49 0.01
C SER A 558 11.17 -31.84 -1.37
N GLN A 559 10.05 -32.06 -2.05
CA GLN A 559 9.74 -31.47 -3.36
C GLN A 559 9.58 -29.94 -3.27
N VAL A 560 8.86 -29.44 -2.26
CA VAL A 560 8.74 -28.01 -1.99
C VAL A 560 10.12 -27.41 -1.71
N SER A 561 10.90 -28.01 -0.81
CA SER A 561 12.27 -27.54 -0.52
C SER A 561 13.15 -27.49 -1.77
N ALA A 562 13.01 -28.44 -2.71
CA ALA A 562 13.82 -28.47 -3.93
C ALA A 562 13.63 -27.23 -4.82
N ILE A 563 12.41 -26.70 -4.89
CA ILE A 563 12.04 -25.60 -5.80
C ILE A 563 12.15 -24.20 -5.18
N LEU A 564 12.19 -24.08 -3.85
CA LEU A 564 12.33 -22.78 -3.19
C LEU A 564 13.64 -22.06 -3.57
N GLY A 565 13.53 -20.74 -3.71
CA GLY A 565 14.65 -19.81 -3.82
C GLY A 565 15.56 -19.85 -2.58
N LYS A 566 16.80 -19.38 -2.73
CA LYS A 566 17.78 -19.36 -1.62
C LYS A 566 17.77 -18.00 -0.90
N PRO A 567 17.96 -17.95 0.43
CA PRO A 567 18.04 -19.08 1.36
C PRO A 567 16.68 -19.77 1.54
N ARG A 568 16.65 -21.11 1.50
CA ARG A 568 15.40 -21.89 1.55
C ARG A 568 15.08 -22.41 2.95
N THR A 569 13.83 -22.27 3.38
CA THR A 569 13.35 -22.79 4.68
C THR A 569 12.00 -23.47 4.52
N VAL A 570 11.86 -24.67 5.08
CA VAL A 570 10.57 -25.38 5.16
C VAL A 570 10.23 -25.61 6.63
N LYS A 571 9.09 -25.11 7.07
CA LYS A 571 8.54 -25.30 8.42
C LYS A 571 7.26 -26.11 8.34
N ARG A 572 7.05 -27.01 9.30
CA ARG A 572 5.82 -27.80 9.40
C ARG A 572 5.09 -27.45 10.70
N LEU A 573 3.79 -27.19 10.59
CA LEU A 573 2.86 -26.99 11.70
C LEU A 573 1.84 -28.12 11.68
N GLY A 574 2.13 -29.21 12.37
CA GLY A 574 1.29 -30.40 12.36
C GLY A 574 1.31 -31.12 13.70
N GLY A 575 0.16 -31.15 14.37
CA GLY A 575 -0.04 -31.87 15.62
C GLY A 575 -0.40 -33.33 15.40
N THR A 576 -0.65 -34.07 16.49
CA THR A 576 -1.17 -35.44 16.41
C THR A 576 -2.62 -35.49 15.93
N ASN A 577 -3.33 -34.37 16.03
CA ASN A 577 -4.72 -34.18 15.62
C ASN A 577 -4.98 -32.72 15.22
N ARG A 578 -6.18 -32.46 14.68
CA ARG A 578 -6.61 -31.13 14.19
C ARG A 578 -6.59 -30.03 15.26
N TYR A 579 -6.87 -30.38 16.52
CA TYR A 579 -6.88 -29.42 17.62
C TYR A 579 -5.46 -28.97 17.95
N GLU A 580 -4.51 -29.91 18.01
CA GLU A 580 -3.08 -29.60 18.19
C GLU A 580 -2.50 -28.82 17.00
N THR A 581 -2.86 -29.16 15.75
CA THR A 581 -2.45 -28.37 14.58
C THR A 581 -2.92 -26.92 14.71
N ALA A 582 -4.19 -26.68 15.09
CA ALA A 582 -4.71 -25.33 15.30
C ALA A 582 -3.94 -24.54 16.37
N VAL A 583 -3.52 -25.21 17.45
CA VAL A 583 -2.69 -24.59 18.51
C VAL A 583 -1.28 -24.25 18.00
N LEU A 584 -0.67 -25.10 17.17
CA LEU A 584 0.63 -24.78 16.56
C LEU A 584 0.54 -23.59 15.61
N ILE A 585 -0.56 -23.48 14.85
CA ILE A 585 -0.84 -22.32 14.00
C ILE A 585 -1.01 -21.05 14.84
N GLN A 586 -1.78 -21.11 15.93
CA GLN A 586 -1.96 -19.98 16.85
C GLN A 586 -0.63 -19.51 17.46
N ARG A 587 0.25 -20.43 17.86
CA ARG A 587 1.58 -20.09 18.37
C ARG A 587 2.45 -19.43 17.31
N GLU A 588 2.35 -19.88 16.06
CA GLU A 588 3.07 -19.23 14.96
C GLU A 588 2.56 -17.82 14.71
N MET A 589 1.24 -17.63 14.67
CA MET A 589 0.64 -16.30 14.57
C MET A 589 1.12 -15.38 15.71
N ALA A 590 1.16 -15.88 16.94
CA ALA A 590 1.64 -15.11 18.09
C ALA A 590 3.13 -14.75 17.98
N ALA A 591 3.95 -15.63 17.39
CA ALA A 591 5.36 -15.35 17.12
C ALA A 591 5.56 -14.28 16.03
N VAL A 592 4.62 -14.18 15.08
CA VAL A 592 4.68 -13.22 13.97
C VAL A 592 4.07 -11.87 14.36
N ARG A 593 2.89 -11.85 14.99
CA ARG A 593 2.11 -10.63 15.24
C ARG A 593 1.90 -10.28 16.73
N GLY A 594 2.41 -11.10 17.65
CA GLY A 594 2.27 -10.87 19.09
C GLY A 594 0.96 -11.41 19.68
N VAL A 595 0.63 -10.94 20.88
CA VAL A 595 -0.55 -11.40 21.64
C VAL A 595 -1.84 -11.00 20.92
N PRO A 596 -2.73 -11.93 20.56
CA PRO A 596 -4.01 -11.60 19.93
C PRO A 596 -4.97 -10.99 20.95
N ALA A 597 -5.73 -9.97 20.55
CA ALA A 597 -6.79 -9.40 21.39
C ALA A 597 -7.97 -10.37 21.59
N ARG A 598 -8.27 -11.17 20.56
CA ARG A 598 -9.37 -12.15 20.55
C ARG A 598 -8.93 -13.47 19.93
N VAL A 599 -9.55 -14.56 20.38
CA VAL A 599 -9.46 -15.88 19.71
C VAL A 599 -10.82 -16.29 19.15
N VAL A 600 -10.83 -17.05 18.07
CA VAL A 600 -12.03 -17.69 17.53
C VAL A 600 -12.06 -19.15 17.98
N VAL A 601 -13.19 -19.62 18.48
CA VAL A 601 -13.42 -21.02 18.82
C VAL A 601 -14.47 -21.60 17.89
N ALA A 602 -14.07 -22.61 17.11
CA ALA A 602 -14.93 -23.23 16.11
C ALA A 602 -14.98 -24.74 16.26
N SER A 603 -16.03 -25.36 15.73
CA SER A 603 -16.12 -26.81 15.67
C SER A 603 -14.98 -27.38 14.82
N GLY A 604 -14.28 -28.38 15.34
CA GLY A 604 -13.26 -29.09 14.60
C GLY A 604 -13.82 -30.18 13.70
N VAL A 605 -15.10 -30.55 13.82
CA VAL A 605 -15.68 -31.70 13.09
C VAL A 605 -16.38 -31.33 11.78
N ASP A 606 -16.76 -30.06 11.62
CA ASP A 606 -17.34 -29.48 10.40
C ASP A 606 -16.62 -28.17 10.06
N PHE A 607 -16.77 -27.66 8.83
CA PHE A 607 -15.95 -26.57 8.28
C PHE A 607 -16.64 -25.22 8.02
N PRO A 608 -17.94 -25.12 7.66
CA PRO A 608 -18.50 -23.87 7.11
C PRO A 608 -18.41 -22.66 8.04
N ASP A 609 -18.61 -22.85 9.35
CA ASP A 609 -18.62 -21.76 10.33
C ASP A 609 -17.22 -21.14 10.51
N ALA A 610 -16.19 -21.99 10.60
CA ALA A 610 -14.79 -21.54 10.70
C ALA A 610 -14.29 -20.94 9.38
N LEU A 611 -14.81 -21.42 8.26
CA LEU A 611 -14.50 -20.89 6.94
C LEU A 611 -15.08 -19.48 6.76
N ALA A 612 -16.34 -19.25 7.14
CA ALA A 612 -17.00 -17.95 7.04
C ALA A 612 -16.32 -16.86 7.86
N ILE A 613 -15.81 -17.18 9.06
CA ILE A 613 -15.10 -16.22 9.92
C ILE A 613 -13.64 -16.00 9.50
N SER A 614 -13.09 -16.85 8.63
CA SER A 614 -11.67 -16.84 8.30
C SER A 614 -11.13 -15.51 7.75
N PRO A 615 -11.85 -14.73 6.92
CA PRO A 615 -11.36 -13.42 6.46
C PRO A 615 -11.25 -12.41 7.61
N LEU A 616 -12.29 -12.33 8.46
CA LEU A 616 -12.28 -11.43 9.61
C LEU A 616 -11.20 -11.85 10.61
N ALA A 617 -11.06 -13.15 10.86
CA ALA A 617 -10.02 -13.71 11.72
C ALA A 617 -8.62 -13.39 11.20
N ALA A 618 -8.41 -13.43 9.88
CA ALA A 618 -7.16 -13.04 9.25
C ALA A 618 -6.87 -11.54 9.42
N LYS A 619 -7.82 -10.69 9.03
CA LYS A 619 -7.67 -9.23 9.12
C LYS A 619 -7.41 -8.78 10.55
N LYS A 620 -8.17 -9.33 11.52
CA LYS A 620 -8.15 -8.94 12.94
C LYS A 620 -7.15 -9.70 13.81
N ASN A 621 -6.20 -10.42 13.21
CA ASN A 621 -5.20 -11.24 13.93
C ASN A 621 -5.83 -12.15 15.01
N MET A 622 -6.93 -12.84 14.68
CA MET A 622 -7.62 -13.73 15.60
C MET A 622 -7.30 -15.18 15.22
N PRO A 623 -6.52 -15.92 16.03
CA PRO A 623 -6.31 -17.34 15.78
C PRO A 623 -7.62 -18.12 15.86
N ILE A 624 -7.83 -19.03 14.91
CA ILE A 624 -8.93 -19.98 14.94
C ILE A 624 -8.46 -21.23 15.68
N LEU A 625 -9.08 -21.50 16.83
CA LEU A 625 -8.86 -22.68 17.64
C LEU A 625 -10.04 -23.65 17.49
N LEU A 626 -9.74 -24.92 17.29
CA LEU A 626 -10.76 -25.95 17.06
C LEU A 626 -11.13 -26.65 18.37
N THR A 627 -12.40 -27.05 18.49
CA THR A 627 -12.92 -27.84 19.62
C THR A 627 -13.80 -29.00 19.14
N HIS A 628 -13.95 -30.05 19.95
CA HIS A 628 -15.02 -31.02 19.72
C HIS A 628 -16.38 -30.34 20.04
N PRO A 629 -17.49 -30.66 19.33
CA PRO A 629 -18.78 -29.99 19.56
C PRO A 629 -19.26 -29.98 21.00
N THR A 630 -18.98 -31.05 21.75
CA THR A 630 -19.50 -31.23 23.11
C THR A 630 -18.46 -31.10 24.22
N VAL A 631 -17.17 -31.01 23.86
CA VAL A 631 -16.06 -31.02 24.84
C VAL A 631 -14.96 -30.07 24.39
N LEU A 632 -14.60 -29.12 25.24
CA LEU A 632 -13.39 -28.32 25.06
C LEU A 632 -12.19 -29.21 25.38
N THR A 633 -11.39 -29.53 24.36
CA THR A 633 -10.23 -30.40 24.57
C THR A 633 -9.20 -29.69 25.47
N PRO A 634 -8.46 -30.41 26.33
CA PRO A 634 -7.46 -29.80 27.19
C PRO A 634 -6.44 -28.94 26.43
N VAL A 635 -5.98 -29.42 25.26
CA VAL A 635 -5.03 -28.68 24.44
C VAL A 635 -5.59 -27.35 23.92
N THR A 636 -6.88 -27.32 23.56
CA THR A 636 -7.56 -26.08 23.15
C THR A 636 -7.75 -25.15 24.34
N ALA A 637 -8.15 -25.67 25.50
CA ALA A 637 -8.33 -24.88 26.72
C ALA A 637 -7.03 -24.20 27.15
N ASP A 638 -5.92 -24.96 27.20
CA ASP A 638 -4.60 -24.45 27.54
C ASP A 638 -4.13 -23.38 26.55
N ALA A 639 -4.42 -23.58 25.27
CA ALA A 639 -4.10 -22.62 24.21
C ALA A 639 -4.87 -21.30 24.35
N ILE A 640 -6.17 -21.36 24.67
CA ILE A 640 -6.98 -20.16 24.96
C ILE A 640 -6.39 -19.43 26.16
N ALA A 641 -6.13 -20.12 27.27
CA ALA A 641 -5.57 -19.51 28.48
C ALA A 641 -4.18 -18.89 28.25
N ALA A 642 -3.31 -19.58 27.51
CA ALA A 642 -1.96 -19.12 27.21
C ALA A 642 -1.91 -18.04 26.13
N SER A 643 -3.00 -17.83 25.38
CA SER A 643 -3.03 -16.84 24.30
C SER A 643 -2.89 -15.41 24.80
N GLY A 644 -3.29 -15.13 26.04
CA GLY A 644 -3.39 -13.75 26.57
C GLY A 644 -4.56 -12.95 26.02
N ALA A 645 -5.43 -13.54 25.19
CA ALA A 645 -6.59 -12.86 24.64
C ALA A 645 -7.59 -12.48 25.74
N THR A 646 -8.18 -11.29 25.61
CA THR A 646 -9.17 -10.76 26.56
C THR A 646 -10.60 -11.14 26.19
N SER A 647 -10.79 -11.71 25.00
CA SER A 647 -12.10 -12.16 24.53
C SER A 647 -12.03 -13.37 23.61
N ALA A 648 -13.14 -14.10 23.50
CA ALA A 648 -13.32 -15.19 22.54
C ALA A 648 -14.62 -15.03 21.74
N ILE A 649 -14.58 -15.40 20.47
CA ILE A 649 -15.75 -15.49 19.59
C ILE A 649 -16.00 -16.97 19.31
N ILE A 650 -17.13 -17.50 19.76
CA ILE A 650 -17.57 -18.85 19.40
C ILE A 650 -18.35 -18.76 18.08
N VAL A 651 -17.94 -19.53 17.07
CA VAL A 651 -18.66 -19.57 15.79
C VAL A 651 -19.46 -20.86 15.64
N GLY A 652 -20.67 -20.71 15.13
CA GLY A 652 -21.67 -21.77 15.00
C GLY A 652 -22.70 -21.80 16.13
N SER A 653 -23.79 -22.55 15.90
CA SER A 653 -24.87 -22.75 16.87
C SER A 653 -24.44 -23.62 18.05
N ASP A 654 -25.36 -23.85 19.00
CA ASP A 654 -25.13 -24.79 20.10
C ASP A 654 -24.97 -26.25 19.64
N ALA A 655 -25.36 -26.59 18.41
CA ALA A 655 -25.09 -27.90 17.84
C ALA A 655 -23.63 -28.03 17.36
N ALA A 656 -23.04 -26.95 16.85
CA ALA A 656 -21.66 -26.92 16.36
C ALA A 656 -20.66 -26.80 17.51
N VAL A 657 -20.96 -25.96 18.50
CA VAL A 657 -20.20 -25.77 19.73
C VAL A 657 -21.18 -25.63 20.88
N SER A 658 -21.30 -26.64 21.74
CA SER A 658 -22.33 -26.71 22.77
C SER A 658 -22.21 -25.63 23.84
N VAL A 659 -23.32 -25.41 24.55
CA VAL A 659 -23.37 -24.53 25.73
C VAL A 659 -22.31 -24.93 26.78
N SER A 660 -22.05 -26.24 26.97
CA SER A 660 -21.03 -26.70 27.91
C SER A 660 -19.60 -26.32 27.48
N VAL A 661 -19.31 -26.34 26.19
CA VAL A 661 -18.05 -25.82 25.65
C VAL A 661 -17.98 -24.31 25.84
N ALA A 662 -19.06 -23.59 25.54
CA ALA A 662 -19.11 -22.14 25.71
C ALA A 662 -18.86 -21.71 27.16
N ILE A 663 -19.47 -22.38 28.14
CA ILE A 663 -19.21 -22.15 29.57
C ILE A 663 -17.73 -22.37 29.91
N SER A 664 -17.12 -23.40 29.31
CA SER A 664 -15.71 -23.73 29.53
C SER A 664 -14.79 -22.66 28.95
N VAL A 665 -15.12 -22.09 27.79
CA VAL A 665 -14.40 -20.95 27.18
C VAL A 665 -14.57 -19.68 28.04
N SER A 666 -15.78 -19.38 28.53
CA SER A 666 -16.03 -18.23 29.41
C SER A 666 -15.29 -18.27 30.73
N ALA A 667 -14.82 -19.43 31.16
CA ALA A 667 -13.95 -19.56 32.33
C ALA A 667 -12.48 -19.16 32.06
N LEU A 668 -12.09 -19.06 30.78
CA LEU A 668 -10.71 -18.81 30.34
C LEU A 668 -10.51 -17.39 29.80
N THR A 669 -11.56 -16.73 29.31
CA THR A 669 -11.52 -15.36 28.78
C THR A 669 -12.60 -14.49 29.41
N PRO A 670 -12.30 -13.22 29.78
CA PRO A 670 -13.27 -12.31 30.40
C PRO A 670 -14.56 -12.07 29.59
N TRP A 671 -14.47 -12.07 28.25
CA TRP A 671 -15.59 -11.75 27.38
C TRP A 671 -15.78 -12.84 26.31
N VAL A 672 -17.00 -13.33 26.16
CA VAL A 672 -17.33 -14.34 25.14
C VAL A 672 -18.57 -13.90 24.37
N SER A 673 -18.50 -13.93 23.04
CA SER A 673 -19.66 -13.79 22.15
C SER A 673 -19.85 -15.04 21.32
N ARG A 674 -21.06 -15.21 20.75
CA ARG A 674 -21.36 -16.28 19.80
C ARG A 674 -21.89 -15.68 18.51
N LEU A 675 -21.38 -16.16 17.37
CA LEU A 675 -21.90 -15.89 16.04
C LEU A 675 -22.37 -17.21 15.42
N GLY A 676 -23.68 -17.49 15.43
CA GLY A 676 -24.21 -18.75 14.93
C GLY A 676 -25.70 -18.66 14.62
N GLY A 677 -26.10 -19.25 13.49
CA GLY A 677 -27.49 -19.38 13.06
C GLY A 677 -27.95 -20.84 13.00
N ASP A 678 -29.16 -21.06 12.50
CA ASP A 678 -29.76 -22.40 12.41
C ASP A 678 -29.04 -23.32 11.41
N ASP A 679 -28.39 -22.73 10.41
CA ASP A 679 -27.61 -23.42 9.38
C ASP A 679 -26.34 -22.63 9.01
N ARG A 680 -25.53 -23.20 8.10
CA ARG A 680 -24.27 -22.59 7.65
C ARG A 680 -24.45 -21.25 6.95
N TRP A 681 -25.58 -21.04 6.28
CA TRP A 681 -25.87 -19.82 5.53
C TRP A 681 -26.24 -18.69 6.50
N GLN A 682 -27.06 -18.99 7.49
CA GLN A 682 -27.39 -18.05 8.56
C GLN A 682 -26.17 -17.71 9.42
N THR A 683 -25.33 -18.69 9.76
CA THR A 683 -24.07 -18.42 10.47
C THR A 683 -23.17 -17.51 9.64
N ALA A 684 -23.00 -17.78 8.34
CA ALA A 684 -22.21 -16.94 7.44
C ALA A 684 -22.78 -15.51 7.33
N ARG A 685 -24.11 -15.34 7.26
CA ARG A 685 -24.76 -14.03 7.30
C ARG A 685 -24.43 -13.26 8.57
N ILE A 686 -24.61 -13.87 9.74
CA ILE A 686 -24.33 -13.25 11.05
C ILE A 686 -22.86 -12.84 11.16
N ILE A 687 -21.95 -13.69 10.66
CA ILE A 687 -20.53 -13.37 10.60
C ILE A 687 -20.28 -12.19 9.65
N GLY A 688 -20.92 -12.15 8.49
CA GLY A 688 -20.83 -11.04 7.54
C GLY A 688 -21.28 -9.71 8.12
N GLU A 689 -22.45 -9.68 8.78
CA GLU A 689 -22.97 -8.50 9.47
C GLU A 689 -22.01 -8.03 10.57
N TYR A 690 -21.50 -8.97 11.38
CA TYR A 690 -20.50 -8.64 12.39
C TYR A 690 -19.21 -8.09 11.75
N ALA A 691 -18.70 -8.72 10.70
CA ALA A 691 -17.51 -8.27 9.98
C ALA A 691 -17.67 -6.84 9.42
N GLN A 692 -18.87 -6.47 8.96
CA GLN A 692 -19.15 -5.10 8.54
C GLN A 692 -19.05 -4.10 9.69
N THR A 693 -19.55 -4.45 10.88
CA THR A 693 -19.33 -3.60 12.08
C THR A 693 -17.86 -3.50 12.48
N GLN A 694 -17.00 -4.41 11.99
CA GLN A 694 -15.57 -4.41 12.23
C GLN A 694 -14.75 -3.77 11.09
N GLY A 695 -15.42 -3.17 10.09
CA GLY A 695 -14.80 -2.40 9.01
C GLY A 695 -14.58 -3.15 7.70
N MET A 696 -15.06 -4.39 7.56
CA MET A 696 -15.07 -5.08 6.26
C MET A 696 -16.26 -4.61 5.42
N SER A 697 -16.17 -4.67 4.10
CA SER A 697 -17.25 -4.17 3.22
C SER A 697 -17.61 -5.17 2.12
N LEU A 698 -18.61 -4.78 1.32
CA LEU A 698 -18.99 -5.43 0.07
C LEU A 698 -18.60 -4.57 -1.15
N GLU A 699 -17.67 -3.63 -0.97
CA GLU A 699 -17.00 -2.91 -2.06
C GLU A 699 -16.24 -3.92 -2.93
N ARG A 700 -15.54 -4.85 -2.27
CA ARG A 700 -15.01 -6.07 -2.87
C ARG A 700 -15.39 -7.27 -2.01
N PHE A 701 -15.78 -8.39 -2.61
CA PHE A 701 -16.11 -9.58 -1.83
C PHE A 701 -15.90 -10.87 -2.62
N VAL A 702 -15.87 -11.98 -1.90
CA VAL A 702 -15.62 -13.32 -2.44
C VAL A 702 -16.85 -14.18 -2.25
N VAL A 703 -17.19 -14.98 -3.26
CA VAL A 703 -18.31 -15.93 -3.27
C VAL A 703 -17.75 -17.32 -3.51
N CYS A 704 -18.12 -18.27 -2.67
CA CYS A 704 -17.72 -19.66 -2.82
C CYS A 704 -18.83 -20.61 -2.33
N THR A 705 -18.78 -21.86 -2.79
CA THR A 705 -19.71 -22.88 -2.28
C THR A 705 -19.48 -23.13 -0.80
N GLY A 706 -20.56 -23.16 -0.02
CA GLY A 706 -20.54 -23.65 1.36
C GLY A 706 -20.68 -25.17 1.45
N GLU A 707 -20.89 -25.89 0.35
CA GLU A 707 -21.13 -27.35 0.31
C GLU A 707 -19.83 -28.16 0.28
N ASN A 708 -18.72 -27.51 -0.08
CA ASN A 708 -17.38 -28.10 -0.11
C ASN A 708 -16.33 -27.06 0.33
N PHE A 709 -15.16 -27.51 0.77
CA PHE A 709 -14.16 -26.65 1.43
C PHE A 709 -13.00 -26.11 0.57
N PRO A 710 -12.45 -26.83 -0.44
CA PRO A 710 -11.11 -26.52 -0.96
C PRO A 710 -10.96 -25.15 -1.63
N ASP A 711 -11.93 -24.77 -2.48
CA ASP A 711 -11.88 -23.49 -3.20
C ASP A 711 -11.97 -22.30 -2.23
N ALA A 712 -12.73 -22.48 -1.14
CA ALA A 712 -12.94 -21.45 -0.13
C ALA A 712 -11.73 -21.23 0.80
N LEU A 713 -10.85 -22.23 0.98
CA LEU A 713 -9.65 -22.09 1.83
C LEU A 713 -8.70 -21.01 1.32
N ALA A 714 -8.48 -20.95 0.01
CA ALA A 714 -7.69 -19.87 -0.61
C ALA A 714 -8.48 -18.54 -0.61
N GLY A 715 -9.80 -18.61 -0.75
CA GLY A 715 -10.70 -17.46 -0.74
C GLY A 715 -10.68 -16.63 0.54
N GLY A 716 -10.42 -17.25 1.70
CA GLY A 716 -10.32 -16.53 2.97
C GLY A 716 -9.18 -15.49 2.98
N VAL A 717 -8.04 -15.81 2.33
CA VAL A 717 -6.90 -14.89 2.21
C VAL A 717 -7.24 -13.74 1.25
N LEU A 718 -7.85 -14.05 0.10
CA LEU A 718 -8.32 -13.05 -0.86
C LEU A 718 -9.31 -12.08 -0.22
N ALA A 719 -10.34 -12.59 0.45
CA ALA A 719 -11.33 -11.77 1.15
C ALA A 719 -10.69 -10.84 2.19
N ALA A 720 -9.75 -11.34 3.01
CA ALA A 720 -9.04 -10.51 3.98
C ALA A 720 -8.21 -9.39 3.32
N ARG A 721 -7.60 -9.69 2.17
CA ARG A 721 -6.74 -8.79 1.39
C ARG A 721 -7.47 -7.66 0.67
N VAL A 722 -8.69 -7.93 0.22
CA VAL A 722 -9.54 -6.90 -0.41
C VAL A 722 -10.47 -6.22 0.59
N ASN A 723 -10.23 -6.40 1.90
CA ASN A 723 -11.10 -5.95 2.99
C ASN A 723 -12.58 -6.37 2.82
N GLY A 724 -12.79 -7.53 2.21
CA GLY A 724 -14.08 -8.00 1.70
C GLY A 724 -14.67 -9.17 2.47
N LEU A 725 -15.98 -9.33 2.38
CA LEU A 725 -16.66 -10.51 2.96
C LEU A 725 -16.41 -11.78 2.14
N LEU A 726 -16.53 -12.95 2.79
CA LEU A 726 -16.61 -14.26 2.13
C LEU A 726 -18.05 -14.77 2.26
N LEU A 727 -18.78 -14.75 1.14
CA LEU A 727 -20.17 -15.18 1.05
C LEU A 727 -20.24 -16.66 0.64
N LEU A 728 -21.01 -17.43 1.41
CA LEU A 728 -21.25 -18.84 1.13
C LEU A 728 -22.56 -19.03 0.36
N THR A 729 -22.54 -19.91 -0.64
CA THR A 729 -23.73 -20.25 -1.46
C THR A 729 -23.87 -21.76 -1.66
N GLU A 730 -25.06 -22.22 -2.03
CA GLU A 730 -25.22 -23.53 -2.68
C GLU A 730 -24.70 -23.42 -4.12
N ALA A 731 -24.37 -24.55 -4.76
CA ALA A 731 -23.84 -24.54 -6.12
C ALA A 731 -24.80 -23.90 -7.14
N ASP A 732 -26.11 -24.19 -7.02
CA ASP A 732 -27.12 -23.80 -8.02
C ASP A 732 -28.15 -22.77 -7.51
N ALA A 733 -28.07 -22.35 -6.25
CA ALA A 733 -29.02 -21.41 -5.66
C ALA A 733 -28.36 -20.51 -4.60
N LEU A 734 -28.70 -19.22 -4.61
CA LEU A 734 -28.25 -18.27 -3.58
C LEU A 734 -29.19 -18.37 -2.36
N PRO A 735 -28.69 -18.79 -1.18
CA PRO A 735 -29.53 -18.89 0.01
C PRO A 735 -30.08 -17.51 0.42
N SER A 736 -31.30 -17.49 0.97
CA SER A 736 -31.94 -16.23 1.40
C SER A 736 -31.08 -15.44 2.40
N ALA A 737 -30.43 -16.15 3.33
CA ALA A 737 -29.50 -15.57 4.30
C ALA A 737 -28.28 -14.90 3.65
N THR A 738 -27.73 -15.48 2.58
CA THR A 738 -26.62 -14.87 1.84
C THR A 738 -27.13 -13.67 1.05
N SER A 739 -28.27 -13.82 0.37
CA SER A 739 -28.85 -12.75 -0.44
C SER A 739 -29.25 -11.50 0.35
N SER A 740 -29.58 -11.63 1.65
CA SER A 740 -29.93 -10.48 2.48
C SER A 740 -28.75 -9.56 2.81
N LEU A 741 -27.51 -10.01 2.59
CA LEU A 741 -26.33 -9.15 2.66
C LEU A 741 -26.17 -8.29 1.39
N LEU A 742 -26.75 -8.73 0.27
CA LEU A 742 -26.62 -8.11 -1.05
C LEU A 742 -27.78 -7.15 -1.33
N ASN A 743 -27.94 -6.13 -0.50
CA ASN A 743 -28.83 -5.02 -0.83
C ASN A 743 -28.21 -4.18 -1.96
N PRO A 744 -28.98 -3.38 -2.73
CA PRO A 744 -28.40 -2.48 -3.72
C PRO A 744 -27.35 -1.58 -3.07
N MET A 745 -26.09 -1.82 -3.40
CA MET A 745 -24.93 -1.13 -2.85
C MET A 745 -24.27 -0.36 -3.98
N PRO A 746 -24.39 0.97 -3.99
CA PRO A 746 -23.88 1.79 -5.08
C PRO A 746 -22.34 1.82 -5.14
N ASP A 747 -21.63 1.18 -4.22
CA ASP A 747 -20.18 1.19 -4.09
C ASP A 747 -19.52 -0.17 -4.34
N THR A 748 -20.25 -1.21 -4.76
CA THR A 748 -19.61 -2.47 -5.15
C THR A 748 -18.75 -2.28 -6.41
N ILE A 749 -17.47 -2.58 -6.31
CA ILE A 749 -16.49 -2.48 -7.40
C ILE A 749 -16.28 -3.83 -8.05
N ARG A 750 -16.01 -4.88 -7.26
CA ARG A 750 -15.70 -6.21 -7.81
C ARG A 750 -16.17 -7.33 -6.88
N TRP A 751 -16.62 -8.44 -7.45
CA TRP A 751 -16.76 -9.67 -6.69
C TRP A 751 -16.12 -10.87 -7.37
N TYR A 752 -15.52 -11.73 -6.55
CA TYR A 752 -14.79 -12.89 -7.00
C TYR A 752 -15.62 -14.15 -6.79
N ILE A 753 -15.75 -14.99 -7.81
CA ILE A 753 -16.45 -16.27 -7.76
C ILE A 753 -15.39 -17.38 -7.79
N LEU A 754 -15.31 -18.18 -6.73
CA LEU A 754 -14.29 -19.22 -6.62
C LEU A 754 -14.79 -20.57 -7.13
N GLY A 755 -13.96 -21.20 -7.97
CA GLY A 755 -14.23 -22.49 -8.56
C GLY A 755 -15.03 -22.42 -9.86
N ALA A 756 -15.11 -23.56 -10.54
CA ALA A 756 -15.83 -23.69 -11.81
C ALA A 756 -17.36 -23.57 -11.61
N ASP A 757 -18.13 -23.57 -12.71
CA ASP A 757 -19.60 -23.48 -12.67
C ASP A 757 -20.26 -24.60 -11.85
N SER A 758 -19.61 -25.76 -11.71
CA SER A 758 -20.09 -26.85 -10.85
C SER A 758 -19.97 -26.56 -9.35
N ALA A 759 -19.16 -25.57 -8.96
CA ALA A 759 -19.01 -25.12 -7.58
C ALA A 759 -19.92 -23.90 -7.32
N VAL A 760 -19.96 -22.94 -8.23
CA VAL A 760 -20.89 -21.80 -8.19
C VAL A 760 -21.40 -21.55 -9.60
N SER A 761 -22.66 -21.87 -9.85
CA SER A 761 -23.27 -21.79 -11.17
C SER A 761 -23.42 -20.36 -11.66
N ALA A 762 -23.61 -20.20 -12.98
CA ALA A 762 -23.98 -18.93 -13.58
C ALA A 762 -25.30 -18.38 -13.03
N ASN A 763 -26.23 -19.23 -12.56
CA ASN A 763 -27.49 -18.78 -11.97
C ASN A 763 -27.26 -18.00 -10.67
N VAL A 764 -26.36 -18.50 -9.82
CA VAL A 764 -25.97 -17.80 -8.59
C VAL A 764 -25.28 -16.48 -8.93
N ALA A 765 -24.35 -16.49 -9.90
CA ALA A 765 -23.67 -15.28 -10.35
C ALA A 765 -24.67 -14.21 -10.85
N ASN A 766 -25.66 -14.63 -11.63
CA ASN A 766 -26.73 -13.76 -12.13
C ASN A 766 -27.62 -13.24 -11.01
N ASP A 767 -28.03 -14.07 -10.04
CA ASP A 767 -28.87 -13.63 -8.92
C ASP A 767 -28.14 -12.57 -8.04
N ILE A 768 -26.83 -12.74 -7.84
CA ILE A 768 -25.99 -11.72 -7.17
C ILE A 768 -26.00 -10.41 -7.97
N ALA A 769 -25.76 -10.47 -9.28
CA ALA A 769 -25.76 -9.29 -10.14
C ALA A 769 -27.12 -8.57 -10.14
N SER A 770 -28.23 -9.32 -10.28
CA SER A 770 -29.58 -8.75 -10.26
C SER A 770 -29.87 -8.06 -8.93
N ARG A 771 -29.44 -8.61 -7.79
CA ARG A 771 -29.68 -8.00 -6.46
C ARG A 771 -28.88 -6.73 -6.22
N LEU A 772 -27.67 -6.67 -6.75
CA LEU A 772 -26.83 -5.49 -6.61
C LEU A 772 -27.26 -4.37 -7.56
N PHE A 773 -27.75 -4.70 -8.76
CA PHE A 773 -27.85 -3.73 -9.87
C PHE A 773 -29.21 -3.61 -10.56
N GLU A 774 -30.16 -4.53 -10.36
CA GLU A 774 -31.52 -4.39 -10.88
C GLU A 774 -32.42 -3.71 -9.83
N ARG A 775 -32.90 -2.51 -10.16
CA ARG A 775 -33.80 -1.71 -9.30
C ARG A 775 -35.27 -2.08 -9.48
#